data_AF-B6GA48-F1
#
_entry.id   AF-B6GA48-F1
#
_cell.length_a   1.000
_cell.length_b   1.000
_cell.length_c   1.000
_cell.angle_alpha   90.00
_cell.angle_beta   90.00
_cell.angle_gamma   90.00
#
_symmetry.space_group_name_H-M   'P 1'
#
loop_
_entity.id
_entity.type
_entity.pdbx_description
1 polymer ?
#
loop_
_entity_poly.entity_id
_entity_poly.type
_entity_poly.pdbx_seq_one_letter_code
_entity_poly.pdbx_strand_id
1 'polypeptide(L)'
;MFPKLFEPFSIKSLTMRNRVVMPAMGTRMCHEREVTDKLVEYHRVRAAGGVGLSIVEVSAVHAPSAPNCFLSIAEDRFVEGHRRLTDAIHGEGGRAGIQLWQGSIAVAMDPKAQIIVPQTMSVHGFEIPGITVEQIHEVIDCYGKAAARCVEAGYDCIEFHCAHNYLPHSFLSAGLNHRDDEWGGSLENRAKFPLACIRAIRENIPEDMPLFMRIGAFDDCLENGMTIEDTIEFCKMAREAGVDVLDVSRGNIVTAANALEVPPIDLKPGFNIDNAVRIRRETGMPTIGVGRINTPELAEKILEDDQVDLVVMGRAQLADPEFCNKAREGKTDSIVYCVGCDQGCLDGFANLRDFEHITCLRNPLVGHELDWKVETTDKPERVAIVGGGVAGLMTAETLVARGHEAVVFEAGDHLGGQFVTAGKAPGKHEMEVAAALMGEQAKRSGVEVRLNTPFTPETIAGEHFDRVVIANGASPITMGLSGENVHVAHDVLEGEPVAGERAVVIGGGLVGLEVADALAVAGKKVTVLEMAERAGADLGSARATCVFGKLAKLGVEILASTAFAGLTEGGVRVKSGDEEREISCDAVVVAVGSRARDNSELVAALDAAGIPHCTVGDAERPRRALDAIREGFLAGLED
;
A
#
# COMPACT_ATOMS: atom_id res chain seq x y z
N MET A 1 -22.13 12.46 7.43
CA MET A 1 -21.69 12.51 8.84
C MET A 1 -21.49 11.08 9.31
N PHE A 2 -20.55 10.84 10.24
CA PHE A 2 -20.11 9.50 10.61
C PHE A 2 -20.20 9.28 12.14
N PRO A 3 -21.42 9.26 12.71
CA PRO A 3 -21.61 9.20 14.16
C PRO A 3 -21.04 7.94 14.80
N LYS A 4 -21.14 6.76 14.17
CA LYS A 4 -20.59 5.52 14.74
C LYS A 4 -19.08 5.48 14.67
N LEU A 5 -18.49 5.92 13.58
CA LEU A 5 -17.05 6.00 13.40
C LEU A 5 -16.40 6.86 14.49
N PHE A 6 -17.01 7.99 14.85
CA PHE A 6 -16.51 8.92 15.86
C PHE A 6 -17.13 8.76 17.25
N GLU A 7 -17.87 7.68 17.49
CA GLU A 7 -18.28 7.29 18.83
C GLU A 7 -17.05 6.80 19.62
N PRO A 8 -16.79 7.31 20.85
CA PRO A 8 -15.72 6.80 21.69
C PRO A 8 -15.86 5.30 21.97
N PHE A 9 -14.74 4.60 22.06
CA PHE A 9 -14.68 3.18 22.42
C PHE A 9 -13.82 2.99 23.66
N SER A 10 -14.32 2.24 24.64
CA SER A 10 -13.61 1.94 25.89
C SER A 10 -13.53 0.44 26.11
N ILE A 11 -12.34 -0.04 26.48
CA ILE A 11 -12.10 -1.42 26.91
C ILE A 11 -11.06 -1.39 28.04
N LYS A 12 -11.45 -1.88 29.22
CA LYS A 12 -10.66 -1.76 30.45
C LYS A 12 -10.15 -0.32 30.67
N SER A 13 -8.85 -0.09 30.87
CA SER A 13 -8.30 1.26 31.07
C SER A 13 -8.16 2.10 29.79
N LEU A 14 -8.21 1.47 28.62
CA LEU A 14 -8.10 2.17 27.33
C LEU A 14 -9.43 2.84 26.97
N THR A 15 -9.37 4.15 26.68
CA THR A 15 -10.45 4.89 26.03
C THR A 15 -9.92 5.59 24.78
N MET A 16 -10.48 5.21 23.63
CA MET A 16 -10.21 5.77 22.32
C MET A 16 -11.25 6.84 21.98
N ARG A 17 -10.82 7.93 21.36
CA ARG A 17 -11.70 9.04 20.97
C ARG A 17 -12.65 8.71 19.80
N ASN A 18 -12.38 7.62 19.09
CA ASN A 18 -13.19 7.11 17.97
C ASN A 18 -12.80 5.65 17.68
N ARG A 19 -13.49 5.01 16.72
CA ARG A 19 -13.35 3.58 16.40
C ARG A 19 -12.29 3.26 15.34
N VAL A 20 -11.41 4.23 15.01
CA VAL A 20 -10.38 4.07 13.98
C VAL A 20 -9.07 3.58 14.60
N VAL A 21 -8.57 2.46 14.09
CA VAL A 21 -7.27 1.90 14.44
C VAL A 21 -6.32 2.05 13.26
N MET A 22 -5.18 2.71 13.49
CA MET A 22 -4.02 2.59 12.60
C MET A 22 -3.24 1.34 13.05
N PRO A 23 -3.12 0.32 12.18
CA PRO A 23 -2.49 -0.94 12.54
C PRO A 23 -0.97 -0.80 12.52
N ALA A 24 -0.29 -1.77 13.13
CA ALA A 24 1.14 -1.95 12.93
C ALA A 24 1.45 -2.08 11.43
N MET A 25 2.35 -1.22 10.94
CA MET A 25 2.85 -1.22 9.56
C MET A 25 4.36 -0.98 9.61
N GLY A 26 5.16 -1.90 9.08
CA GLY A 26 6.61 -1.69 8.98
C GLY A 26 6.93 -0.51 8.07
N THR A 27 7.69 0.48 8.57
CA THR A 27 8.00 1.69 7.78
C THR A 27 9.44 1.74 7.27
N ARG A 28 10.35 0.98 7.91
CA ARG A 28 11.81 1.10 7.79
C ARG A 28 12.37 2.46 8.22
N MET A 29 11.61 3.27 8.97
CA MET A 29 12.10 4.54 9.52
C MET A 29 12.91 4.35 10.81
N CYS A 30 12.95 3.14 11.38
CA CYS A 30 13.84 2.83 12.49
C CYS A 30 15.31 2.73 12.03
N HIS A 31 16.25 2.91 12.95
CA HIS A 31 17.67 2.69 12.70
C HIS A 31 18.27 1.84 13.81
N GLU A 32 19.00 0.77 13.46
CA GLU A 32 19.57 -0.20 14.42
C GLU A 32 18.56 -0.79 15.44
N ARG A 33 17.30 -0.91 15.01
CA ARG A 33 16.11 -1.28 15.82
C ARG A 33 15.58 -0.23 16.78
N GLU A 34 16.11 0.99 16.75
CA GLU A 34 15.69 2.08 17.62
C GLU A 34 14.63 2.97 16.97
N VAL A 35 13.80 3.57 17.82
CA VAL A 35 12.88 4.65 17.43
C VAL A 35 13.70 5.87 17.02
N THR A 36 13.38 6.42 15.85
CA THR A 36 14.00 7.65 15.31
C THR A 36 13.03 8.82 15.38
N ASP A 37 13.55 10.05 15.26
CA ASP A 37 12.73 11.27 15.19
C ASP A 37 11.73 11.23 14.02
N LYS A 38 12.14 10.64 12.89
CA LYS A 38 11.29 10.43 11.71
C LYS A 38 10.08 9.55 12.06
N LEU A 39 10.30 8.45 12.78
CA LEU A 39 9.22 7.56 13.20
C LEU A 39 8.30 8.21 14.25
N VAL A 40 8.86 9.01 15.17
CA VAL A 40 8.10 9.80 16.14
C VAL A 40 7.18 10.77 15.43
N GLU A 41 7.70 11.58 14.51
CA GLU A 41 6.90 12.56 13.77
C GLU A 41 5.85 11.87 12.89
N TYR A 42 6.21 10.75 12.26
CA TYR A 42 5.29 9.94 11.48
C TYR A 42 4.05 9.54 12.31
N HIS A 43 4.21 9.01 13.52
CA HIS A 43 3.05 8.69 14.36
C HIS A 43 2.36 9.93 14.94
N ARG A 44 3.12 10.97 15.32
CA ARG A 44 2.59 12.21 15.89
C ARG A 44 1.60 12.89 14.94
N VAL A 45 1.92 13.04 13.65
CA VAL A 45 1.01 13.74 12.70
C VAL A 45 -0.30 12.98 12.47
N ARG A 46 -0.31 11.64 12.51
CA ARG A 46 -1.58 10.86 12.43
C ARG A 46 -2.37 10.95 13.74
N ALA A 47 -1.68 11.05 14.88
CA ALA A 47 -2.31 11.36 16.16
C ALA A 47 -2.89 12.78 16.17
N ALA A 48 -2.23 13.79 15.61
CA ALA A 48 -2.81 15.13 15.43
C ALA A 48 -4.03 15.09 14.50
N GLY A 49 -3.95 14.30 13.44
CA GLY A 49 -4.99 14.14 12.42
C GLY A 49 -6.23 13.35 12.84
N GLY A 50 -6.29 12.86 14.08
CA GLY A 50 -7.53 12.39 14.69
C GLY A 50 -7.66 10.87 14.83
N VAL A 51 -6.64 10.04 14.56
CA VAL A 51 -6.73 8.57 14.74
C VAL A 51 -7.08 8.16 16.18
N GLY A 52 -7.91 7.14 16.39
CA GLY A 52 -8.35 6.69 17.72
C GLY A 52 -7.25 5.95 18.50
N LEU A 53 -6.65 4.96 17.86
CA LEU A 53 -5.52 4.17 18.36
C LEU A 53 -4.46 4.05 17.27
N SER A 54 -3.21 4.37 17.61
CA SER A 54 -2.04 4.16 16.79
C SER A 54 -1.27 2.96 17.33
N ILE A 55 -1.47 1.78 16.73
CA ILE A 55 -0.60 0.63 17.00
C ILE A 55 0.69 0.86 16.20
N VAL A 56 1.79 1.08 16.91
CA VAL A 56 3.11 1.25 16.29
C VAL A 56 3.54 -0.05 15.62
N GLU A 57 4.68 -0.02 14.93
CA GLU A 57 5.16 -1.17 14.15
C GLU A 57 5.30 -2.46 14.96
N VAL A 58 5.42 -3.58 14.23
CA VAL A 58 5.96 -4.81 14.81
C VAL A 58 7.27 -4.51 15.53
N SER A 59 7.38 -4.98 16.77
CA SER A 59 8.55 -4.77 17.60
C SER A 59 9.07 -6.12 18.07
N ALA A 60 10.32 -6.43 17.70
CA ALA A 60 10.94 -7.70 18.01
C ALA A 60 11.08 -7.90 19.53
N VAL A 61 10.68 -9.08 20.02
CA VAL A 61 10.80 -9.45 21.44
C VAL A 61 12.07 -10.20 21.79
N HIS A 62 12.72 -10.79 20.79
CA HIS A 62 13.87 -11.69 20.97
C HIS A 62 15.09 -11.17 20.20
N ALA A 63 16.12 -10.74 20.92
CA ALA A 63 17.25 -9.99 20.39
C ALA A 63 18.03 -10.73 19.27
N PRO A 64 18.34 -12.04 19.38
CA PRO A 64 18.99 -12.78 18.30
C PRO A 64 18.19 -12.82 17.00
N SER A 65 16.86 -12.75 17.06
CA SER A 65 15.97 -12.74 15.90
C SER A 65 15.42 -11.35 15.56
N ALA A 66 16.04 -10.27 16.05
CA ALA A 66 15.61 -8.90 15.80
C ALA A 66 16.33 -8.31 14.57
N PRO A 67 15.67 -8.17 13.41
CA PRO A 67 16.24 -7.56 12.21
C PRO A 67 16.47 -6.06 12.36
N ASN A 68 17.51 -5.50 11.71
CA ASN A 68 17.91 -4.10 11.88
C ASN A 68 16.90 -3.07 11.35
N CYS A 69 16.04 -3.47 10.41
CA CYS A 69 15.07 -2.61 9.73
C CYS A 69 13.67 -2.59 10.39
N PHE A 70 13.52 -3.19 11.58
CA PHE A 70 12.31 -3.10 12.40
C PHE A 70 12.65 -2.69 13.82
N LEU A 71 11.65 -2.13 14.52
CA LEU A 71 11.77 -1.84 15.94
C LEU A 71 12.05 -3.11 16.77
N SER A 72 12.67 -2.91 17.92
CA SER A 72 12.86 -3.93 18.94
C SER A 72 12.52 -3.36 20.31
N ILE A 73 11.93 -4.20 21.15
CA ILE A 73 11.76 -3.95 22.58
C ILE A 73 12.33 -5.12 23.40
N ALA A 74 13.27 -5.87 22.80
CA ALA A 74 13.89 -7.05 23.40
C ALA A 74 14.87 -6.71 24.55
N GLU A 75 15.34 -5.47 24.63
CA GLU A 75 16.37 -4.99 25.56
C GLU A 75 15.99 -3.65 26.19
N ASP A 76 16.47 -3.38 27.40
CA ASP A 76 16.11 -2.18 28.18
C ASP A 76 16.50 -0.87 27.49
N ARG A 77 17.57 -0.89 26.66
CA ARG A 77 18.04 0.29 25.93
C ARG A 77 17.00 0.90 24.99
N PHE A 78 16.03 0.11 24.53
CA PHE A 78 15.00 0.58 23.59
C PHE A 78 13.88 1.36 24.28
N VAL A 79 13.70 1.21 25.59
CA VAL A 79 12.54 1.74 26.32
C VAL A 79 12.42 3.27 26.17
N GLU A 80 13.53 4.00 26.25
CA GLU A 80 13.51 5.46 26.14
C GLU A 80 13.05 5.95 24.75
N GLY A 81 13.50 5.29 23.68
CA GLY A 81 13.05 5.61 22.33
C GLY A 81 11.54 5.38 22.17
N HIS A 82 11.05 4.26 22.70
CA HIS A 82 9.61 3.96 22.70
C HIS A 82 8.80 4.93 23.57
N ARG A 83 9.33 5.37 24.71
CA ARG A 83 8.70 6.39 25.57
C ARG A 83 8.52 7.72 24.85
N ARG A 84 9.55 8.17 24.12
CA ARG A 84 9.44 9.38 23.28
C ARG A 84 8.33 9.27 22.23
N LEU A 85 8.15 8.08 21.66
CA LEU A 85 7.10 7.81 20.67
C LEU A 85 5.70 7.83 21.29
N THR A 86 5.51 7.18 22.44
CA THR A 86 4.22 7.19 23.16
C THR A 86 3.87 8.59 23.64
N ASP A 87 4.82 9.32 24.22
CA ASP A 87 4.64 10.70 24.68
C ASP A 87 4.18 11.62 23.53
N ALA A 88 4.77 11.47 22.33
CA ALA A 88 4.37 12.24 21.15
C ALA A 88 2.94 11.92 20.69
N ILE A 89 2.53 10.65 20.71
CA ILE A 89 1.16 10.24 20.38
C ILE A 89 0.16 10.77 21.41
N HIS A 90 0.50 10.66 22.70
CA HIS A 90 -0.34 11.13 23.80
C HIS A 90 -0.48 12.65 23.81
N GLY A 91 0.58 13.38 23.46
CA GLY A 91 0.58 14.85 23.35
C GLY A 91 -0.50 15.39 22.40
N GLU A 92 -0.85 14.62 21.35
CA GLU A 92 -1.90 14.94 20.38
C GLU A 92 -3.28 14.36 20.75
N GLY A 93 -3.41 13.79 21.95
CA GLY A 93 -4.63 13.15 22.43
C GLY A 93 -4.94 11.80 21.77
N GLY A 94 -3.96 11.17 21.11
CA GLY A 94 -4.04 9.81 20.61
C GLY A 94 -3.81 8.76 21.70
N ARG A 95 -4.01 7.48 21.34
CA ARG A 95 -3.61 6.32 22.14
C ARG A 95 -2.56 5.51 21.39
N ALA A 96 -1.61 4.96 22.12
CA ALA A 96 -0.49 4.21 21.58
C ALA A 96 -0.61 2.72 21.92
N GLY A 97 -0.57 1.87 20.90
CA GLY A 97 -0.39 0.44 21.03
C GLY A 97 0.95 0.00 20.46
N ILE A 98 1.42 -1.19 20.81
CA ILE A 98 2.62 -1.82 20.22
C ILE A 98 2.34 -3.27 19.87
N GLN A 99 2.80 -3.72 18.70
CA GLN A 99 2.61 -5.09 18.27
C GLN A 99 3.87 -5.92 18.57
N LEU A 100 3.78 -6.84 19.53
CA LEU A 100 4.88 -7.74 19.90
C LEU A 100 5.03 -8.84 18.86
N TRP A 101 6.28 -9.03 18.41
CA TRP A 101 6.56 -9.81 17.21
C TRP A 101 7.76 -10.74 17.35
N GLN A 102 7.60 -11.97 16.86
CA GLN A 102 8.68 -12.88 16.50
C GLN A 102 8.44 -13.33 15.06
N GLY A 103 9.27 -12.83 14.13
CA GLY A 103 8.96 -12.86 12.70
C GLY A 103 9.11 -14.17 11.96
N SER A 104 9.59 -15.24 12.61
CA SER A 104 9.94 -16.49 11.95
C SER A 104 10.75 -16.24 10.66
N ILE A 105 10.34 -16.77 9.51
CA ILE A 105 11.03 -16.57 8.23
C ILE A 105 11.00 -15.13 7.71
N ALA A 106 10.09 -14.26 8.19
CA ALA A 106 10.06 -12.86 7.75
C ALA A 106 11.31 -12.09 8.16
N VAL A 107 12.05 -12.54 9.19
CA VAL A 107 13.31 -11.90 9.58
C VAL A 107 14.44 -12.15 8.57
N ALA A 108 14.26 -13.05 7.60
CA ALA A 108 15.26 -13.41 6.58
C ALA A 108 15.70 -12.23 5.69
N MET A 109 14.98 -11.10 5.72
CA MET A 109 15.41 -9.87 5.06
C MET A 109 16.68 -9.27 5.68
N ASP A 110 17.00 -9.62 6.93
CA ASP A 110 18.29 -9.33 7.56
C ASP A 110 19.06 -10.65 7.72
N PRO A 111 20.14 -10.88 6.95
CA PRO A 111 20.91 -12.11 7.03
C PRO A 111 21.63 -12.31 8.37
N LYS A 112 21.66 -11.30 9.24
CA LYS A 112 22.21 -11.40 10.60
C LYS A 112 21.17 -11.83 11.64
N ALA A 113 19.89 -11.74 11.33
CA ALA A 113 18.83 -12.14 12.24
C ALA A 113 18.68 -13.67 12.25
N GLN A 114 18.59 -14.25 13.45
CA GLN A 114 18.31 -15.68 13.59
C GLN A 114 16.88 -15.98 13.13
N ILE A 115 16.75 -16.84 12.13
CA ILE A 115 15.47 -17.38 11.70
C ILE A 115 15.08 -18.52 12.65
N ILE A 116 13.84 -18.49 13.14
CA ILE A 116 13.29 -19.48 14.08
C ILE A 116 11.98 -20.01 13.52
N VAL A 117 11.82 -21.33 13.53
CA VAL A 117 10.71 -22.05 12.90
C VAL A 117 10.27 -23.21 13.81
N PRO A 118 8.98 -23.60 13.85
CA PRO A 118 8.51 -24.66 14.75
C PRO A 118 9.12 -26.03 14.41
N GLN A 119 9.43 -26.25 13.14
CA GLN A 119 10.02 -27.49 12.61
C GLN A 119 11.06 -27.17 11.54
N THR A 120 11.92 -28.14 11.26
CA THR A 120 12.91 -28.00 10.19
C THR A 120 12.21 -27.74 8.85
N MET A 121 12.64 -26.70 8.15
CA MET A 121 12.09 -26.32 6.85
C MET A 121 13.18 -25.98 5.84
N SER A 122 12.92 -26.31 4.58
CA SER A 122 13.79 -25.97 3.46
C SER A 122 13.31 -24.69 2.80
N VAL A 123 14.13 -23.64 2.80
CA VAL A 123 13.83 -22.34 2.18
C VAL A 123 14.93 -22.01 1.18
N HIS A 124 14.58 -21.95 -0.11
CA HIS A 124 15.51 -21.67 -1.21
C HIS A 124 16.78 -22.55 -1.21
N GLY A 125 16.67 -23.81 -0.79
CA GLY A 125 17.78 -24.76 -0.70
C GLY A 125 18.62 -24.67 0.58
N PHE A 126 18.26 -23.79 1.51
CA PHE A 126 18.83 -23.74 2.85
C PHE A 126 17.92 -24.44 3.85
N GLU A 127 18.50 -25.35 4.65
CA GLU A 127 17.82 -26.01 5.76
C GLU A 127 17.85 -25.12 6.99
N ILE A 128 16.67 -24.74 7.49
CA ILE A 128 16.49 -23.97 8.72
C ILE A 128 16.01 -24.96 9.79
N PRO A 129 16.79 -25.22 10.84
CA PRO A 129 16.41 -26.20 11.85
C PRO A 129 15.22 -25.71 12.69
N GLY A 130 14.37 -26.65 13.10
CA GLY A 130 13.31 -26.41 14.08
C GLY A 130 13.87 -25.95 15.43
N ILE A 131 13.14 -25.05 16.09
CA ILE A 131 13.47 -24.55 17.42
C ILE A 131 13.44 -25.68 18.47
N THR A 132 14.35 -25.65 19.45
CA THR A 132 14.35 -26.62 20.57
C THR A 132 13.35 -26.23 21.65
N VAL A 133 13.02 -27.16 22.56
CA VAL A 133 12.11 -26.89 23.68
C VAL A 133 12.67 -25.80 24.62
N GLU A 134 13.98 -25.78 24.83
CA GLU A 134 14.64 -24.74 25.64
C GLU A 134 14.46 -23.35 25.01
N GLN A 135 14.63 -23.25 23.69
CA GLN A 135 14.42 -22.01 22.95
C GLN A 135 12.95 -21.61 22.91
N ILE A 136 12.00 -22.56 22.91
CA ILE A 136 10.56 -22.27 23.06
C ILE A 136 10.33 -21.51 24.37
N HIS A 137 10.88 -22.01 25.48
CA HIS A 137 10.77 -21.35 26.78
C HIS A 137 11.50 -20.01 26.86
N GLU A 138 12.66 -19.89 26.22
CA GLU A 138 13.38 -18.62 26.08
C GLU A 138 12.52 -17.55 25.39
N VAL A 139 11.89 -17.89 24.26
CA VAL A 139 11.03 -16.96 23.52
C VAL A 139 9.79 -16.56 24.34
N ILE A 140 9.18 -17.50 25.08
CA ILE A 140 8.05 -17.20 25.98
C ILE A 140 8.45 -16.17 27.04
N ASP A 141 9.60 -16.36 27.70
CA ASP A 141 10.13 -15.41 28.69
C ASP A 141 10.44 -14.04 28.06
N CYS A 142 10.95 -14.02 26.82
CA CYS A 142 11.17 -12.79 26.07
C CYS A 142 9.88 -12.00 25.83
N TYR A 143 8.76 -12.66 25.54
CA TYR A 143 7.46 -11.98 25.40
C TYR A 143 7.02 -11.29 26.71
N GLY A 144 7.21 -11.95 27.86
CA GLY A 144 6.90 -11.36 29.18
C GLY A 144 7.77 -10.14 29.50
N LYS A 145 9.09 -10.25 29.28
CA LYS A 145 10.03 -9.13 29.47
C LYS A 145 9.76 -7.96 28.53
N ALA A 146 9.46 -8.25 27.26
CA ALA A 146 9.05 -7.24 26.29
C ALA A 146 7.77 -6.52 26.75
N ALA A 147 6.78 -7.24 27.28
CA ALA A 147 5.56 -6.65 27.80
C ALA A 147 5.81 -5.69 28.97
N ALA A 148 6.65 -6.07 29.94
CA ALA A 148 7.04 -5.19 31.04
C ALA A 148 7.68 -3.88 30.55
N ARG A 149 8.54 -3.96 29.52
CA ARG A 149 9.15 -2.79 28.88
C ARG A 149 8.14 -1.91 28.15
N CYS A 150 7.12 -2.50 27.54
CA CYS A 150 6.05 -1.74 26.89
C CYS A 150 5.25 -0.92 27.92
N VAL A 151 5.00 -1.48 29.11
CA VAL A 151 4.38 -0.75 30.23
C VAL A 151 5.29 0.40 30.68
N GLU A 152 6.59 0.15 30.83
CA GLU A 152 7.56 1.18 31.21
C GLU A 152 7.70 2.30 30.18
N ALA A 153 7.51 1.97 28.90
CA ALA A 153 7.48 2.91 27.79
C ALA A 153 6.14 3.67 27.66
N GLY A 154 5.12 3.35 28.47
CA GLY A 154 3.86 4.08 28.49
C GLY A 154 2.88 3.72 27.37
N TYR A 155 2.94 2.51 26.82
CA TYR A 155 1.89 2.06 25.88
C TYR A 155 0.54 1.87 26.59
N ASP A 156 -0.56 2.18 25.91
CA ASP A 156 -1.93 2.01 26.42
C ASP A 156 -2.46 0.57 26.19
N CYS A 157 -1.96 -0.12 25.17
CA CYS A 157 -2.28 -1.52 24.90
C CYS A 157 -1.11 -2.27 24.25
N ILE A 158 -1.11 -3.58 24.39
CA ILE A 158 -0.21 -4.47 23.66
C ILE A 158 -1.03 -5.29 22.67
N GLU A 159 -0.52 -5.49 21.46
CA GLU A 159 -1.07 -6.43 20.49
C GLU A 159 -0.12 -7.62 20.30
N PHE A 160 -0.59 -8.83 20.60
CA PHE A 160 0.14 -10.07 20.34
C PHE A 160 -0.05 -10.48 18.88
N HIS A 161 1.04 -10.55 18.10
CA HIS A 161 0.97 -10.96 16.70
C HIS A 161 0.93 -12.49 16.57
N CYS A 162 -0.25 -13.04 16.31
CA CYS A 162 -0.49 -14.47 16.08
C CYS A 162 -1.10 -14.75 14.69
N ALA A 163 -0.67 -14.00 13.67
CA ALA A 163 -1.11 -14.14 12.28
C ALA A 163 0.08 -14.33 11.30
N HIS A 164 -0.23 -14.40 10.01
CA HIS A 164 0.72 -14.23 8.89
C HIS A 164 1.86 -15.26 8.75
N ASN A 165 1.82 -16.31 9.57
CA ASN A 165 2.85 -17.36 9.68
C ASN A 165 4.18 -16.81 10.21
N TYR A 166 4.08 -15.80 11.07
CA TYR A 166 5.11 -15.51 12.07
C TYR A 166 5.08 -16.57 13.18
N LEU A 167 6.08 -16.61 14.07
CA LEU A 167 6.34 -17.82 14.86
C LEU A 167 5.16 -18.31 15.71
N PRO A 168 4.41 -17.45 16.44
CA PRO A 168 3.23 -17.93 17.17
C PRO A 168 2.19 -18.59 16.26
N HIS A 169 1.92 -18.01 15.09
CA HIS A 169 0.99 -18.57 14.11
C HIS A 169 1.54 -19.86 13.47
N SER A 170 2.84 -19.93 13.21
CA SER A 170 3.48 -21.12 12.64
C SER A 170 3.41 -22.32 13.58
N PHE A 171 3.50 -22.11 14.90
CA PHE A 171 3.20 -23.17 15.87
C PHE A 171 1.74 -23.61 15.84
N LEU A 172 0.81 -22.66 15.67
CA LEU A 172 -0.62 -22.92 15.67
C LEU A 172 -1.11 -23.64 14.40
N SER A 173 -0.49 -23.36 13.26
CA SER A 173 -0.84 -23.92 11.95
C SER A 173 -0.42 -25.39 11.81
N ALA A 174 -1.38 -26.26 11.47
CA ALA A 174 -1.09 -27.66 11.17
C ALA A 174 -0.32 -27.85 9.85
N GLY A 175 -0.28 -26.85 8.97
CA GLY A 175 0.48 -26.89 7.72
C GLY A 175 1.97 -26.57 7.92
N LEU A 176 2.35 -26.04 9.09
CA LEU A 176 3.71 -25.61 9.41
C LEU A 176 4.31 -26.27 10.66
N ASN A 177 3.49 -26.85 11.54
CA ASN A 177 3.95 -27.52 12.75
C ASN A 177 3.52 -28.99 12.78
N HIS A 178 4.45 -29.87 12.40
CA HIS A 178 4.33 -31.32 12.43
C HIS A 178 5.17 -31.95 13.55
N ARG A 179 5.47 -31.21 14.62
CA ARG A 179 6.17 -31.77 15.78
C ARG A 179 5.38 -32.93 16.38
N ASP A 180 6.09 -33.93 16.87
CA ASP A 180 5.55 -35.13 17.53
C ASP A 180 5.62 -35.05 19.06
N ASP A 181 6.18 -33.96 19.59
CA ASP A 181 6.19 -33.64 21.01
C ASP A 181 4.93 -32.89 21.46
N GLU A 182 4.95 -32.39 22.70
CA GLU A 182 3.78 -31.78 23.30
C GLU A 182 3.38 -30.42 22.70
N TRP A 183 4.18 -29.88 21.79
CA TRP A 183 3.99 -28.60 21.10
C TRP A 183 3.44 -28.76 19.67
N GLY A 184 3.17 -29.99 19.23
CA GLY A 184 2.61 -30.29 17.91
C GLY A 184 1.51 -31.36 17.91
N GLY A 185 1.04 -31.73 16.72
CA GLY A 185 -0.05 -32.68 16.56
C GLY A 185 -1.42 -32.01 16.67
N SER A 186 -2.14 -32.18 17.78
CA SER A 186 -3.50 -31.66 17.95
C SER A 186 -3.55 -30.14 18.06
N LEU A 187 -4.72 -29.52 17.85
CA LEU A 187 -4.89 -28.07 18.01
C LEU A 187 -4.52 -27.61 19.43
N GLU A 188 -4.86 -28.40 20.46
CA GLU A 188 -4.55 -28.10 21.86
C GLU A 188 -3.05 -28.04 22.12
N ASN A 189 -2.28 -28.97 21.54
CA ASN A 189 -0.82 -28.98 21.66
C ASN A 189 -0.18 -27.82 20.87
N ARG A 190 -0.62 -27.63 19.61
CA ARG A 190 -0.15 -26.51 18.76
C ARG A 190 -0.44 -25.15 19.38
N ALA A 191 -1.56 -25.03 20.11
CA ALA A 191 -1.94 -23.81 20.83
C ALA A 191 -1.09 -23.54 22.10
N LYS A 192 -0.35 -24.53 22.65
CA LYS A 192 0.38 -24.32 23.91
C LYS A 192 1.40 -23.20 23.83
N PHE A 193 2.17 -23.12 22.75
CA PHE A 193 3.17 -22.06 22.57
C PHE A 193 2.53 -20.65 22.53
N PRO A 194 1.61 -20.34 21.60
CA PRO A 194 0.99 -19.02 21.58
C PRO A 194 0.21 -18.69 22.87
N LEU A 195 -0.47 -19.67 23.50
CA LEU A 195 -1.14 -19.46 24.79
C LEU A 195 -0.15 -19.17 25.93
N ALA A 196 1.03 -19.80 25.94
CA ALA A 196 2.06 -19.52 26.92
C ALA A 196 2.64 -18.10 26.75
N CYS A 197 2.85 -17.65 25.51
CA CYS A 197 3.23 -16.26 25.22
C CYS A 197 2.16 -15.26 25.70
N ILE A 198 0.88 -15.52 25.43
CA ILE A 198 -0.23 -14.68 25.90
C ILE A 198 -0.23 -14.55 27.43
N ARG A 199 -0.07 -15.68 28.14
CA ARG A 199 -0.01 -15.68 29.62
C ARG A 199 1.20 -14.92 30.14
N ALA A 200 2.37 -15.13 29.54
CA ALA A 200 3.59 -14.40 29.90
C ALA A 200 3.42 -12.88 29.71
N ILE A 201 2.78 -12.43 28.63
CA ILE A 201 2.44 -11.02 28.43
C ILE A 201 1.48 -10.55 29.53
N ARG A 202 0.38 -11.28 29.76
CA ARG A 202 -0.65 -10.91 30.74
C ARG A 202 -0.09 -10.79 32.17
N GLU A 203 0.83 -11.68 32.56
CA GLU A 203 1.49 -11.66 33.87
C GLU A 203 2.42 -10.44 34.07
N ASN A 204 2.82 -9.77 32.98
CA ASN A 204 3.77 -8.65 32.98
C ASN A 204 3.15 -7.29 32.59
N ILE A 205 1.82 -7.21 32.51
CA ILE A 205 1.09 -5.95 32.29
C ILE A 205 0.07 -5.70 33.41
N PRO A 206 -0.34 -4.44 33.64
CA PRO A 206 -1.45 -4.14 34.55
C PRO A 206 -2.71 -4.94 34.20
N GLU A 207 -3.47 -5.35 35.22
CA GLU A 207 -4.68 -6.16 35.06
C GLU A 207 -5.72 -5.46 34.15
N ASP A 208 -5.80 -4.14 34.27
CA ASP A 208 -6.70 -3.26 33.52
C ASP A 208 -6.11 -2.79 32.18
N MET A 209 -4.85 -3.08 31.85
CA MET A 209 -4.31 -2.81 30.53
C MET A 209 -4.86 -3.85 29.53
N PRO A 210 -5.46 -3.44 28.40
CA PRO A 210 -5.99 -4.40 27.45
C PRO A 210 -4.90 -5.08 26.63
N LEU A 211 -5.08 -6.37 26.38
CA LEU A 211 -4.26 -7.18 25.49
C LEU A 211 -5.05 -7.52 24.24
N PHE A 212 -4.59 -7.01 23.10
CA PHE A 212 -5.14 -7.30 21.79
C PHE A 212 -4.39 -8.50 21.21
N MET A 213 -5.03 -9.23 20.29
CA MET A 213 -4.37 -10.29 19.52
C MET A 213 -4.73 -10.15 18.05
N ARG A 214 -3.70 -10.05 17.21
CA ARG A 214 -3.87 -10.13 15.76
C ARG A 214 -3.82 -11.59 15.32
N ILE A 215 -4.86 -12.05 14.64
CA ILE A 215 -5.05 -13.45 14.24
C ILE A 215 -5.52 -13.54 12.79
N GLY A 216 -4.99 -14.50 12.04
CA GLY A 216 -5.49 -14.79 10.68
C GLY A 216 -6.84 -15.49 10.77
N ALA A 217 -7.80 -15.14 9.92
CA ALA A 217 -9.11 -15.82 9.91
C ALA A 217 -9.00 -17.32 9.58
N PHE A 218 -8.00 -17.68 8.77
CA PHE A 218 -7.58 -19.04 8.40
C PHE A 218 -6.29 -18.95 7.58
N ASP A 219 -5.66 -20.09 7.31
CA ASP A 219 -4.47 -20.16 6.46
C ASP A 219 -4.87 -20.20 4.97
N ASP A 220 -4.76 -19.06 4.31
CA ASP A 220 -5.02 -18.93 2.88
C ASP A 220 -4.02 -19.72 2.02
N CYS A 221 -4.51 -20.48 1.06
CA CYS A 221 -3.72 -21.21 0.05
C CYS A 221 -2.66 -22.18 0.62
N LEU A 222 -2.74 -22.54 1.90
CA LEU A 222 -1.83 -23.46 2.56
C LEU A 222 -2.54 -24.80 2.78
N GLU A 223 -1.97 -25.87 2.26
CA GLU A 223 -2.50 -27.22 2.47
C GLU A 223 -2.41 -27.61 3.95
N ASN A 224 -3.48 -28.18 4.50
CA ASN A 224 -3.59 -28.56 5.91
C ASN A 224 -3.34 -27.42 6.91
N GLY A 225 -3.51 -26.16 6.50
CA GLY A 225 -3.43 -25.01 7.39
C GLY A 225 -4.62 -24.88 8.34
N MET A 226 -4.63 -23.81 9.15
CA MET A 226 -5.75 -23.47 10.03
C MET A 226 -7.04 -23.24 9.25
N THR A 227 -8.13 -23.82 9.74
CA THR A 227 -9.49 -23.45 9.33
C THR A 227 -10.04 -22.28 10.16
N ILE A 228 -11.15 -21.70 9.72
CA ILE A 228 -11.85 -20.69 10.52
C ILE A 228 -12.45 -21.29 11.80
N GLU A 229 -12.84 -22.57 11.76
CA GLU A 229 -13.26 -23.32 12.94
C GLU A 229 -12.12 -23.46 13.96
N ASP A 230 -10.91 -23.85 13.53
CA ASP A 230 -9.72 -23.90 14.40
C ASP A 230 -9.42 -22.52 15.00
N THR A 231 -9.53 -21.47 14.18
CA THR A 231 -9.29 -20.08 14.60
C THR A 231 -10.27 -19.66 15.68
N ILE A 232 -11.56 -19.98 15.53
CA ILE A 232 -12.60 -19.68 16.53
C ILE A 232 -12.33 -20.41 17.85
N GLU A 233 -11.99 -21.69 17.80
CA GLU A 233 -11.65 -22.46 19.00
C GLU A 233 -10.40 -21.91 19.69
N PHE A 234 -9.36 -21.58 18.93
CA PHE A 234 -8.17 -20.94 19.49
C PHE A 234 -8.48 -19.57 20.11
N CYS A 235 -9.31 -18.74 19.46
CA CYS A 235 -9.69 -17.43 20.01
C CYS A 235 -10.43 -17.57 21.35
N LYS A 236 -11.27 -18.60 21.53
CA LYS A 236 -11.89 -18.90 22.82
C LYS A 236 -10.85 -19.27 23.88
N MET A 237 -9.85 -20.09 23.53
CA MET A 237 -8.75 -20.42 24.44
C MET A 237 -7.91 -19.18 24.80
N ALA A 238 -7.65 -18.32 23.82
CA ALA A 238 -6.89 -17.08 23.99
C ALA A 238 -7.62 -16.07 24.90
N ARG A 239 -8.97 -16.00 24.81
CA ARG A 239 -9.80 -15.23 25.75
C ARG A 239 -9.57 -15.66 27.18
N GLU A 240 -9.65 -16.96 27.47
CA GLU A 240 -9.42 -17.50 28.81
C GLU A 240 -7.97 -17.29 29.28
N ALA A 241 -7.01 -17.20 28.36
CA ALA A 241 -5.62 -16.87 28.65
C ALA A 241 -5.38 -15.37 28.90
N GLY A 242 -6.34 -14.50 28.60
CA GLY A 242 -6.30 -13.06 28.90
C GLY A 242 -6.27 -12.13 27.70
N VAL A 243 -6.62 -12.57 26.49
CA VAL A 243 -6.85 -11.66 25.35
C VAL A 243 -8.22 -10.97 25.48
N ASP A 244 -8.23 -9.66 25.27
CA ASP A 244 -9.41 -8.80 25.43
C ASP A 244 -10.07 -8.41 24.09
N VAL A 245 -9.29 -8.28 23.01
CA VAL A 245 -9.75 -7.82 21.69
C VAL A 245 -9.08 -8.63 20.57
N LEU A 246 -9.84 -8.97 19.52
CA LEU A 246 -9.35 -9.68 18.34
C LEU A 246 -9.18 -8.72 17.15
N ASP A 247 -7.98 -8.59 16.59
CA ASP A 247 -7.74 -7.99 15.27
C ASP A 247 -7.69 -9.09 14.20
N VAL A 248 -8.75 -9.20 13.40
CA VAL A 248 -8.96 -10.34 12.48
C VAL A 248 -8.40 -10.04 11.11
N SER A 249 -7.22 -10.58 10.82
CA SER A 249 -6.44 -10.38 9.60
C SER A 249 -6.58 -11.54 8.60
N ARG A 250 -5.90 -11.42 7.45
CA ARG A 250 -5.81 -12.42 6.37
C ARG A 250 -4.41 -12.47 5.77
N GLY A 251 -4.14 -13.52 5.00
CA GLY A 251 -2.89 -13.71 4.28
C GLY A 251 -1.81 -14.41 5.08
N ASN A 252 -0.74 -14.79 4.37
CA ASN A 252 0.47 -15.34 4.94
C ASN A 252 1.67 -15.16 4.01
N ILE A 253 2.86 -15.23 4.59
CA ILE A 253 4.14 -15.02 3.88
C ILE A 253 4.67 -16.27 3.14
N VAL A 254 4.04 -17.44 3.32
CA VAL A 254 4.52 -18.72 2.75
C VAL A 254 3.80 -19.13 1.46
N THR A 255 2.74 -18.42 1.07
CA THR A 255 1.96 -18.70 -0.15
C THR A 255 1.70 -17.43 -0.96
N ALA A 256 0.99 -17.57 -2.09
CA ALA A 256 0.47 -16.45 -2.86
C ALA A 256 -0.50 -15.55 -2.07
N ALA A 257 -0.97 -15.99 -0.89
CA ALA A 257 -1.86 -15.22 -0.04
C ALA A 257 -1.20 -14.01 0.63
N ASN A 258 0.11 -13.79 0.48
CA ASN A 258 0.76 -12.57 0.95
C ASN A 258 0.06 -11.30 0.41
N ALA A 259 -0.52 -11.39 -0.80
CA ALA A 259 -1.34 -10.33 -1.40
C ALA A 259 -2.59 -9.97 -0.58
N LEU A 260 -2.97 -10.74 0.45
CA LEU A 260 -4.09 -10.43 1.35
C LEU A 260 -3.64 -9.67 2.61
N GLU A 261 -2.36 -9.71 2.95
CA GLU A 261 -1.79 -8.99 4.11
C GLU A 261 -1.77 -7.48 3.86
N VAL A 262 -1.26 -7.11 2.67
CA VAL A 262 -1.33 -5.75 2.13
C VAL A 262 -2.09 -5.80 0.81
N PRO A 263 -3.42 -5.69 0.88
CA PRO A 263 -4.30 -5.98 -0.25
C PRO A 263 -4.28 -4.89 -1.32
N PRO A 264 -3.90 -5.18 -2.57
CA PRO A 264 -3.81 -4.18 -3.63
C PRO A 264 -5.19 -3.77 -4.15
N ILE A 265 -5.20 -2.79 -5.06
CA ILE A 265 -6.40 -2.29 -5.76
C ILE A 265 -7.20 -3.41 -6.42
N ASP A 266 -6.52 -4.50 -6.80
CA ASP A 266 -7.10 -5.67 -7.45
C ASP A 266 -8.08 -6.46 -6.54
N LEU A 267 -8.09 -6.21 -5.23
CA LEU A 267 -8.99 -6.81 -4.25
C LEU A 267 -10.05 -5.84 -3.77
N LYS A 268 -11.28 -6.29 -3.51
CA LYS A 268 -12.39 -5.40 -3.10
C LYS A 268 -12.18 -4.80 -1.70
N PRO A 269 -12.58 -3.54 -1.47
CA PRO A 269 -12.79 -3.00 -0.12
C PRO A 269 -13.74 -3.89 0.70
N GLY A 270 -13.42 -4.06 1.99
CA GLY A 270 -14.19 -4.86 2.94
C GLY A 270 -14.05 -6.39 2.81
N PHE A 271 -13.15 -6.93 1.99
CA PHE A 271 -13.13 -8.36 1.61
C PHE A 271 -13.05 -9.38 2.76
N ASN A 272 -12.64 -8.95 3.96
CA ASN A 272 -12.44 -9.82 5.11
C ASN A 272 -13.45 -9.58 6.25
N ILE A 273 -14.35 -8.60 6.12
CA ILE A 273 -15.30 -8.25 7.19
C ILE A 273 -16.20 -9.43 7.55
N ASP A 274 -16.66 -10.22 6.59
CA ASP A 274 -17.51 -11.38 6.87
C ASP A 274 -16.83 -12.43 7.77
N ASN A 275 -15.50 -12.60 7.66
CA ASN A 275 -14.77 -13.50 8.55
C ASN A 275 -14.68 -12.92 9.96
N ALA A 276 -14.40 -11.61 10.08
CA ALA A 276 -14.38 -10.91 11.35
C ALA A 276 -15.74 -10.98 12.05
N VAL A 277 -16.85 -10.80 11.33
CA VAL A 277 -18.22 -10.96 11.82
C VAL A 277 -18.45 -12.37 12.36
N ARG A 278 -18.04 -13.39 11.60
CA ARG A 278 -18.21 -14.78 12.02
C ARG A 278 -17.44 -15.08 13.31
N ILE A 279 -16.17 -14.68 13.37
CA ILE A 279 -15.32 -14.88 14.54
C ILE A 279 -15.86 -14.10 15.75
N ARG A 280 -16.25 -12.83 15.57
CA ARG A 280 -16.88 -12.01 16.62
C ARG A 280 -18.11 -12.70 17.21
N ARG A 281 -19.02 -13.17 16.36
CA ARG A 281 -20.27 -13.83 16.77
C ARG A 281 -20.02 -15.10 17.57
N GLU A 282 -19.08 -15.93 17.14
CA GLU A 282 -18.85 -17.26 17.72
C GLU A 282 -17.93 -17.25 18.96
N THR A 283 -17.16 -16.18 19.14
CA THR A 283 -16.30 -15.95 20.33
C THR A 283 -16.94 -15.03 21.36
N GLY A 284 -17.81 -14.12 20.92
CA GLY A 284 -18.38 -13.04 21.73
C GLY A 284 -17.39 -11.94 22.12
N MET A 285 -16.20 -11.92 21.49
CA MET A 285 -15.13 -10.96 21.82
C MET A 285 -15.24 -9.67 21.00
N PRO A 286 -14.90 -8.51 21.59
CA PRO A 286 -14.70 -7.28 20.81
C PRO A 286 -13.73 -7.53 19.66
N THR A 287 -14.10 -7.08 18.46
CA THR A 287 -13.38 -7.42 17.23
C THR A 287 -13.08 -6.18 16.40
N ILE A 288 -11.87 -6.14 15.85
CA ILE A 288 -11.40 -5.15 14.87
C ILE A 288 -11.50 -5.76 13.47
N GLY A 289 -12.17 -5.07 12.56
CA GLY A 289 -12.28 -5.46 11.16
C GLY A 289 -11.20 -4.82 10.29
N VAL A 290 -10.48 -5.62 9.52
CA VAL A 290 -9.53 -5.17 8.48
C VAL A 290 -9.91 -5.73 7.12
N GLY A 291 -9.61 -5.00 6.05
CA GLY A 291 -9.71 -5.50 4.68
C GLY A 291 -9.90 -4.40 3.63
N ARG A 292 -8.90 -3.52 3.43
CA ARG A 292 -9.01 -2.34 2.54
C ARG A 292 -10.17 -1.38 2.91
N ILE A 293 -10.37 -1.08 4.19
CA ILE A 293 -11.31 -0.03 4.60
C ILE A 293 -10.62 1.32 4.39
N ASN A 294 -10.98 2.03 3.33
CA ASN A 294 -10.30 3.24 2.87
C ASN A 294 -11.19 4.49 2.78
N THR A 295 -12.50 4.38 3.01
CA THR A 295 -13.44 5.51 3.03
C THR A 295 -14.19 5.60 4.35
N PRO A 296 -14.56 6.81 4.81
CA PRO A 296 -15.33 6.95 6.05
C PRO A 296 -16.75 6.38 5.89
N GLU A 297 -17.32 6.38 4.68
CA GLU A 297 -18.63 5.78 4.39
C GLU A 297 -18.61 4.26 4.59
N LEU A 298 -17.55 3.57 4.12
CA LEU A 298 -17.43 2.13 4.31
C LEU A 298 -17.22 1.78 5.79
N ALA A 299 -16.33 2.52 6.46
CA ALA A 299 -16.08 2.37 7.89
C ALA A 299 -17.35 2.61 8.72
N GLU A 300 -18.08 3.70 8.46
CA GLU A 300 -19.34 4.00 9.13
C GLU A 300 -20.35 2.88 8.91
N LYS A 301 -20.55 2.45 7.66
CA LYS A 301 -21.51 1.39 7.34
C LYS A 301 -21.22 0.09 8.10
N ILE A 302 -19.95 -0.33 8.14
CA ILE A 302 -19.52 -1.54 8.85
C ILE A 302 -19.86 -1.46 10.35
N LEU A 303 -19.68 -0.28 10.95
CA LEU A 303 -19.94 -0.03 12.37
C LEU A 303 -21.44 0.16 12.67
N GLU A 304 -22.18 0.85 11.80
CA GLU A 304 -23.64 1.02 11.89
C GLU A 304 -24.38 -0.30 11.80
N ASP A 305 -23.90 -1.21 10.94
CA ASP A 305 -24.44 -2.56 10.78
C ASP A 305 -24.03 -3.53 11.92
N ASP A 306 -23.31 -3.04 12.95
CA ASP A 306 -22.80 -3.82 14.10
C ASP A 306 -22.00 -5.06 13.68
N GLN A 307 -21.21 -4.94 12.61
CA GLN A 307 -20.41 -6.06 12.10
C GLN A 307 -19.15 -6.28 12.94
N VAL A 308 -18.50 -5.21 13.37
CA VAL A 308 -17.30 -5.17 14.22
C VAL A 308 -17.35 -3.97 15.16
N ASP A 309 -16.49 -3.95 16.17
CA ASP A 309 -16.47 -2.91 17.21
C ASP A 309 -15.50 -1.77 16.85
N LEU A 310 -14.46 -2.07 16.08
CA LEU A 310 -13.42 -1.16 15.61
C LEU A 310 -13.06 -1.48 14.15
N VAL A 311 -12.51 -0.51 13.43
CA VAL A 311 -12.07 -0.69 12.03
C VAL A 311 -10.60 -0.31 11.85
N VAL A 312 -9.88 -1.14 11.10
CA VAL A 312 -8.50 -0.86 10.69
C VAL A 312 -8.51 0.03 9.45
N MET A 313 -7.91 1.21 9.59
CA MET A 313 -7.67 2.15 8.48
C MET A 313 -6.19 2.52 8.45
N GLY A 314 -5.33 1.62 7.95
CA GLY A 314 -3.88 1.86 7.90
C GLY A 314 -3.45 2.76 6.74
N ARG A 315 -3.46 2.23 5.51
CA ARG A 315 -3.02 2.98 4.32
C ARG A 315 -3.85 4.25 4.04
N ALA A 316 -5.08 4.34 4.55
CA ALA A 316 -5.86 5.58 4.51
C ALA A 316 -5.16 6.72 5.28
N GLN A 317 -4.53 6.42 6.42
CA GLN A 317 -3.78 7.38 7.25
C GLN A 317 -2.38 7.69 6.68
N LEU A 318 -1.88 6.86 5.76
CA LEU A 318 -0.70 7.19 4.95
C LEU A 318 -1.06 8.22 3.89
N ALA A 319 -2.15 7.96 3.16
CA ALA A 319 -2.62 8.82 2.09
C ALA A 319 -3.10 10.19 2.62
N ASP A 320 -3.72 10.22 3.80
CA ASP A 320 -4.15 11.46 4.44
C ASP A 320 -3.99 11.37 5.96
N PRO A 321 -2.99 12.01 6.58
CA PRO A 321 -2.88 12.02 8.03
C PRO A 321 -4.07 12.72 8.69
N GLU A 322 -4.71 13.68 8.01
CA GLU A 322 -5.88 14.43 8.50
C GLU A 322 -7.22 13.73 8.22
N PHE A 323 -7.19 12.46 7.78
CA PHE A 323 -8.38 11.71 7.38
C PHE A 323 -9.51 11.80 8.41
N CYS A 324 -9.20 11.54 9.68
CA CYS A 324 -10.21 11.49 10.75
C CYS A 324 -10.79 12.87 11.05
N ASN A 325 -9.96 13.92 11.11
CA ASN A 325 -10.43 15.29 11.31
C ASN A 325 -11.36 15.74 10.17
N LYS A 326 -10.94 15.55 8.91
CA LYS A 326 -11.73 15.89 7.72
C LYS A 326 -13.06 15.12 7.68
N ALA A 327 -13.03 13.82 7.95
CA ALA A 327 -14.25 13.00 7.98
C ALA A 327 -15.21 13.47 9.08
N ARG A 328 -14.72 13.74 10.30
CA ARG A 328 -15.53 14.25 11.42
C ARG A 328 -16.19 15.58 11.10
N GLU A 329 -15.50 16.46 10.39
CA GLU A 329 -16.01 17.76 9.94
C GLU A 329 -16.94 17.67 8.71
N GLY A 330 -17.14 16.48 8.15
CA GLY A 330 -17.93 16.28 6.93
C GLY A 330 -17.25 16.79 5.66
N LYS A 331 -15.94 17.06 5.70
CA LYS A 331 -15.13 17.51 4.56
C LYS A 331 -14.60 16.33 3.74
N THR A 332 -15.45 15.36 3.43
CA THR A 332 -15.10 14.11 2.73
C THR A 332 -14.42 14.36 1.39
N ASP A 333 -14.82 15.41 0.69
CA ASP A 333 -14.28 15.75 -0.62
C ASP A 333 -12.84 16.31 -0.52
N SER A 334 -12.35 16.66 0.68
CA SER A 334 -10.97 17.10 0.92
C SER A 334 -10.03 15.98 1.38
N ILE A 335 -10.56 14.76 1.52
CA ILE A 335 -9.78 13.60 1.93
C ILE A 335 -8.96 13.09 0.74
N VAL A 336 -7.68 12.80 1.00
CA VAL A 336 -6.80 12.14 0.04
C VAL A 336 -6.92 10.62 0.20
N TYR A 337 -7.78 10.00 -0.61
CA TYR A 337 -8.08 8.57 -0.47
C TYR A 337 -6.95 7.66 -0.96
N CYS A 338 -6.66 6.63 -0.16
CA CYS A 338 -5.81 5.51 -0.57
C CYS A 338 -6.49 4.68 -1.66
N VAL A 339 -5.80 4.48 -2.77
CA VAL A 339 -6.29 3.69 -3.92
C VAL A 339 -5.78 2.24 -3.92
N GLY A 340 -5.04 1.81 -2.90
CA GLY A 340 -4.46 0.46 -2.84
C GLY A 340 -3.39 0.18 -3.91
N CYS A 341 -2.63 1.20 -4.33
CA CYS A 341 -1.65 1.04 -5.41
C CYS A 341 -0.42 0.20 -5.03
N ASP A 342 -0.12 0.11 -3.73
CA ASP A 342 1.03 -0.57 -3.11
C ASP A 342 2.44 -0.10 -3.51
N GLN A 343 2.56 0.81 -4.47
CA GLN A 343 3.85 1.26 -5.02
C GLN A 343 4.80 1.89 -3.98
N GLY A 344 4.30 2.85 -3.20
CA GLY A 344 5.13 3.55 -2.22
C GLY A 344 5.21 2.83 -0.87
N CYS A 345 4.15 2.10 -0.50
CA CYS A 345 4.05 1.43 0.79
C CYS A 345 4.67 0.03 0.73
N LEU A 346 3.96 -0.98 0.21
CA LEU A 346 4.46 -2.37 0.21
C LEU A 346 5.67 -2.55 -0.70
N ASP A 347 5.60 -2.08 -1.95
CA ASP A 347 6.67 -2.28 -2.92
C ASP A 347 7.91 -1.48 -2.49
N GLY A 348 7.72 -0.26 -1.98
CA GLY A 348 8.78 0.54 -1.37
C GLY A 348 9.40 -0.13 -0.14
N PHE A 349 8.59 -0.73 0.73
CA PHE A 349 9.08 -1.51 1.87
C PHE A 349 9.98 -2.67 1.40
N ALA A 350 9.50 -3.44 0.42
CA ALA A 350 10.19 -4.61 -0.12
C ALA A 350 11.42 -4.28 -0.98
N ASN A 351 11.52 -3.06 -1.51
CA ASN A 351 12.64 -2.62 -2.35
C ASN A 351 13.72 -1.89 -1.55
N LEU A 352 14.61 -2.67 -0.92
CA LEU A 352 15.74 -2.16 -0.13
C LEU A 352 16.75 -1.33 -0.94
N ARG A 353 16.76 -1.45 -2.28
CA ARG A 353 17.75 -0.79 -3.14
C ARG A 353 17.35 0.65 -3.46
N ASP A 354 16.08 0.86 -3.78
CA ASP A 354 15.62 2.13 -4.34
C ASP A 354 14.82 2.98 -3.32
N PHE A 355 14.44 2.40 -2.17
CA PHE A 355 13.69 3.09 -1.12
C PHE A 355 14.41 2.96 0.23
N GLU A 356 14.56 4.10 0.91
CA GLU A 356 15.07 4.17 2.28
C GLU A 356 14.00 3.71 3.29
N HIS A 357 12.80 4.24 3.13
CA HIS A 357 11.60 3.94 3.91
C HIS A 357 10.36 3.95 3.02
N ILE A 358 9.22 3.54 3.58
CA ILE A 358 7.93 3.63 2.87
C ILE A 358 7.60 5.07 2.50
N THR A 359 6.80 5.24 1.45
CA THR A 359 6.19 6.50 1.04
C THR A 359 4.75 6.26 0.58
N CYS A 360 4.08 7.23 -0.03
CA CYS A 360 2.75 7.06 -0.59
C CYS A 360 2.63 7.75 -1.95
N LEU A 361 2.03 7.06 -2.92
CA LEU A 361 1.70 7.64 -4.23
C LEU A 361 0.85 8.89 -4.08
N ARG A 362 -0.09 8.91 -3.12
CA ARG A 362 -1.03 10.02 -2.94
C ARG A 362 -0.53 11.11 -2.00
N ASN A 363 0.51 10.83 -1.20
CA ASN A 363 1.03 11.74 -0.20
C ASN A 363 2.56 11.67 -0.15
N PRO A 364 3.25 12.65 -0.78
CA PRO A 364 4.71 12.65 -0.84
C PRO A 364 5.37 12.90 0.52
N LEU A 365 4.63 13.45 1.51
CA LEU A 365 5.16 13.74 2.84
C LEU A 365 5.38 12.51 3.72
N VAL A 366 4.88 11.32 3.34
CA VAL A 366 5.08 10.10 4.14
C VAL A 366 6.57 9.79 4.27
N GLY A 367 7.08 9.87 5.50
CA GLY A 367 8.49 9.70 5.83
C GLY A 367 9.34 10.95 5.62
N HIS A 368 8.75 12.05 5.18
CA HIS A 368 9.41 13.34 4.96
C HIS A 368 8.75 14.46 5.77
N GLU A 369 8.00 14.11 6.82
CA GLU A 369 7.28 15.06 7.66
C GLU A 369 8.23 16.08 8.34
N LEU A 370 9.48 15.69 8.61
CA LEU A 370 10.53 16.56 9.12
C LEU A 370 11.36 17.23 8.01
N ASP A 371 11.43 16.61 6.84
CA ASP A 371 12.35 16.98 5.76
C ASP A 371 11.77 18.11 4.90
N TRP A 372 10.45 18.06 4.64
CA TRP A 372 9.77 18.96 3.71
C TRP A 372 8.62 19.69 4.40
N LYS A 373 8.69 21.03 4.38
CA LYS A 373 7.66 21.90 4.96
C LYS A 373 7.05 22.77 3.87
N VAL A 374 5.73 22.84 3.87
CA VAL A 374 4.97 23.75 3.02
C VAL A 374 4.80 25.06 3.79
N GLU A 375 5.74 25.99 3.60
CA GLU A 375 5.75 27.30 4.28
C GLU A 375 5.27 28.39 3.33
N THR A 376 4.52 29.37 3.86
CA THR A 376 4.02 30.49 3.06
C THR A 376 5.14 31.44 2.64
N THR A 377 5.07 32.00 1.43
CA THR A 377 6.01 32.99 0.92
C THR A 377 5.52 34.43 1.12
N ASP A 378 6.46 35.36 1.34
CA ASP A 378 6.22 36.81 1.32
C ASP A 378 6.40 37.41 -0.09
N LYS A 379 6.81 36.61 -1.07
CA LYS A 379 7.03 36.99 -2.47
C LYS A 379 6.21 36.05 -3.37
N PRO A 380 4.88 36.24 -3.42
CA PRO A 380 4.04 35.42 -4.28
C PRO A 380 4.43 35.62 -5.73
N GLU A 381 4.53 34.52 -6.45
CA GLU A 381 4.78 34.47 -7.90
C GLU A 381 3.52 33.96 -8.59
N ARG A 382 3.37 34.32 -9.86
CA ARG A 382 2.37 33.79 -10.76
C ARG A 382 2.97 32.75 -11.67
N VAL A 383 2.61 31.49 -11.44
CA VAL A 383 3.21 30.32 -12.07
C VAL A 383 2.24 29.70 -13.06
N ALA A 384 2.68 29.47 -14.30
CA ALA A 384 1.94 28.65 -15.26
C ALA A 384 2.37 27.18 -15.14
N ILE A 385 1.39 26.28 -15.05
CA ILE A 385 1.58 24.83 -15.01
C ILE A 385 1.01 24.24 -16.30
N VAL A 386 1.87 23.67 -17.13
CA VAL A 386 1.50 23.10 -18.42
C VAL A 386 1.13 21.64 -18.23
N GLY A 387 -0.16 21.34 -18.10
CA GLY A 387 -0.70 19.99 -17.93
C GLY A 387 -1.43 19.80 -16.59
N GLY A 388 -2.69 19.37 -16.67
CA GLY A 388 -3.57 19.06 -15.54
C GLY A 388 -3.49 17.60 -15.07
N GLY A 389 -2.38 16.91 -15.33
CA GLY A 389 -2.10 15.57 -14.78
C GLY A 389 -1.61 15.62 -13.33
N VAL A 390 -1.39 14.46 -12.70
CA VAL A 390 -1.06 14.37 -11.27
C VAL A 390 0.20 15.16 -10.84
N ALA A 391 1.21 15.27 -11.72
CA ALA A 391 2.40 16.08 -11.42
C ALA A 391 2.04 17.57 -11.35
N GLY A 392 1.37 18.08 -12.39
CA GLY A 392 0.98 19.49 -12.47
C GLY A 392 -0.03 19.89 -11.40
N LEU A 393 -1.00 19.02 -11.10
CA LEU A 393 -1.95 19.26 -10.00
C LEU A 393 -1.24 19.33 -8.65
N MET A 394 -0.32 18.40 -8.36
CA MET A 394 0.44 18.42 -7.11
C MET A 394 1.31 19.67 -6.99
N THR A 395 1.97 20.08 -8.09
CA THR A 395 2.72 21.34 -8.12
C THR A 395 1.82 22.52 -7.83
N ALA A 396 0.68 22.65 -8.53
CA ALA A 396 -0.23 23.77 -8.39
C ALA A 396 -0.82 23.87 -6.96
N GLU A 397 -1.24 22.75 -6.38
CA GLU A 397 -1.75 22.71 -5.01
C GLU A 397 -0.67 23.12 -3.99
N THR A 398 0.57 22.64 -4.18
CA THR A 398 1.69 23.00 -3.30
C THR A 398 2.02 24.49 -3.40
N LEU A 399 2.03 25.07 -4.61
CA LEU A 399 2.27 26.49 -4.84
C LEU A 399 1.20 27.37 -4.19
N VAL A 400 -0.08 27.02 -4.36
CA VAL A 400 -1.19 27.74 -3.73
C VAL A 400 -1.13 27.62 -2.21
N ALA A 401 -0.78 26.46 -1.66
CA ALA A 401 -0.59 26.29 -0.22
C ALA A 401 0.54 27.17 0.35
N ARG A 402 1.55 27.48 -0.47
CA ARG A 402 2.61 28.45 -0.15
C ARG A 402 2.22 29.91 -0.41
N GLY A 403 1.09 30.18 -1.06
CA GLY A 403 0.59 31.53 -1.32
C GLY A 403 0.91 32.10 -2.71
N HIS A 404 1.47 31.30 -3.63
CA HIS A 404 1.65 31.70 -5.04
C HIS A 404 0.31 31.65 -5.79
N GLU A 405 0.23 32.35 -6.92
CA GLU A 405 -0.86 32.16 -7.90
C GLU A 405 -0.46 31.05 -8.88
N ALA A 406 -1.22 29.95 -8.91
CA ALA A 406 -0.98 28.85 -9.82
C ALA A 406 -2.09 28.78 -10.89
N VAL A 407 -1.69 28.77 -12.17
CA VAL A 407 -2.60 28.63 -13.31
C VAL A 407 -2.28 27.33 -14.07
N VAL A 408 -3.19 26.36 -14.02
CA VAL A 408 -3.08 25.09 -14.75
C VAL A 408 -3.70 25.24 -16.13
N PHE A 409 -2.90 25.00 -17.15
CA PHE A 409 -3.31 24.90 -18.54
C PHE A 409 -3.45 23.44 -18.94
N GLU A 410 -4.67 22.99 -19.15
CA GLU A 410 -4.99 21.64 -19.58
C GLU A 410 -5.51 21.66 -21.02
N ALA A 411 -4.87 20.89 -21.89
CA ALA A 411 -5.21 20.82 -23.30
C ALA A 411 -6.55 20.10 -23.53
N GLY A 412 -6.88 19.12 -22.70
CA GLY A 412 -8.15 18.39 -22.71
C GLY A 412 -9.26 19.07 -21.92
N ASP A 413 -10.40 18.37 -21.83
CA ASP A 413 -11.63 18.85 -21.18
C ASP A 413 -11.78 18.41 -19.71
N HIS A 414 -10.79 17.72 -19.17
CA HIS A 414 -10.81 17.17 -17.81
C HIS A 414 -9.41 17.15 -17.19
N LEU A 415 -9.35 17.14 -15.86
CA LEU A 415 -8.13 17.03 -15.07
C LEU A 415 -7.83 15.57 -14.70
N GLY A 416 -6.60 15.32 -14.24
CA GLY A 416 -6.13 14.02 -13.74
C GLY A 416 -5.22 13.27 -14.71
N GLY A 417 -5.22 13.64 -16.00
CA GLY A 417 -4.35 13.08 -17.03
C GLY A 417 -4.37 11.56 -17.08
N GLN A 418 -3.22 10.93 -17.33
CA GLN A 418 -3.12 9.45 -17.45
C GLN A 418 -3.55 8.68 -16.20
N PHE A 419 -3.68 9.33 -15.03
CA PHE A 419 -4.18 8.64 -13.84
C PHE A 419 -5.68 8.33 -13.94
N VAL A 420 -6.44 9.11 -14.72
CA VAL A 420 -7.81 8.79 -15.14
C VAL A 420 -7.80 7.56 -16.04
N THR A 421 -6.96 7.55 -17.08
CA THR A 421 -6.81 6.43 -18.02
C THR A 421 -6.44 5.13 -17.29
N ALA A 422 -5.51 5.19 -16.34
CA ALA A 422 -5.13 4.04 -15.51
C ALA A 422 -6.32 3.48 -14.70
N GLY A 423 -7.26 4.33 -14.29
CA GLY A 423 -8.46 3.92 -13.58
C GLY A 423 -9.53 3.26 -14.46
N LYS A 424 -9.43 3.37 -15.79
CA LYS A 424 -10.34 2.71 -16.75
C LYS A 424 -10.11 1.20 -16.85
N ALA A 425 -8.93 0.72 -16.46
CA ALA A 425 -8.64 -0.71 -16.44
C ALA A 425 -9.59 -1.46 -15.46
N PRO A 426 -10.06 -2.67 -15.80
CA PRO A 426 -11.04 -3.38 -14.99
C PRO A 426 -10.61 -3.62 -13.53
N GLY A 427 -11.36 -3.07 -12.59
CA GLY A 427 -11.08 -3.18 -11.15
C GLY A 427 -10.23 -2.04 -10.58
N LYS A 428 -9.87 -1.02 -11.38
CA LYS A 428 -9.07 0.13 -10.95
C LYS A 428 -9.84 1.44 -10.82
N HIS A 429 -11.16 1.42 -10.85
CA HIS A 429 -12.00 2.62 -10.84
C HIS A 429 -11.71 3.58 -9.66
N GLU A 430 -11.22 3.08 -8.52
CA GLU A 430 -10.77 3.93 -7.41
C GLU A 430 -9.66 4.92 -7.81
N MET A 431 -8.80 4.59 -8.78
CA MET A 431 -7.79 5.52 -9.33
C MET A 431 -8.41 6.64 -10.16
N GLU A 432 -9.43 6.33 -10.96
CA GLU A 432 -10.17 7.33 -11.75
C GLU A 432 -10.88 8.33 -10.83
N VAL A 433 -11.62 7.82 -9.84
CA VAL A 433 -12.30 8.65 -8.84
C VAL A 433 -11.30 9.51 -8.08
N ALA A 434 -10.17 8.92 -7.69
CA ALA A 434 -9.08 9.63 -7.03
C ALA A 434 -8.48 10.78 -7.87
N ALA A 435 -8.30 10.56 -9.17
CA ALA A 435 -7.75 11.54 -10.10
C ALA A 435 -8.73 12.71 -10.31
N ALA A 436 -10.00 12.39 -10.54
CA ALA A 436 -11.05 13.39 -10.65
C ALA A 436 -11.17 14.24 -9.38
N LEU A 437 -11.16 13.59 -8.21
CA LEU A 437 -11.22 14.28 -6.93
C LEU A 437 -10.01 15.20 -6.70
N MET A 438 -8.80 14.79 -7.11
CA MET A 438 -7.61 15.62 -7.03
C MET A 438 -7.77 16.90 -7.86
N GLY A 439 -8.36 16.81 -9.06
CA GLY A 439 -8.67 18.00 -9.86
C GLY A 439 -9.66 18.95 -9.19
N GLU A 440 -10.70 18.40 -8.55
CA GLU A 440 -11.67 19.22 -7.79
C GLU A 440 -11.12 19.75 -6.47
N GLN A 441 -10.13 19.09 -5.86
CA GLN A 441 -9.38 19.59 -4.70
C GLN A 441 -8.51 20.78 -5.10
N ALA A 442 -7.78 20.69 -6.22
CA ALA A 442 -6.98 21.78 -6.75
C ALA A 442 -7.83 23.04 -7.04
N LYS A 443 -8.98 22.90 -7.70
CA LYS A 443 -9.88 24.04 -7.94
C LYS A 443 -10.34 24.70 -6.64
N ARG A 444 -10.63 23.91 -5.60
CA ARG A 444 -11.11 24.42 -4.31
C ARG A 444 -10.01 25.03 -3.45
N SER A 445 -8.76 24.60 -3.62
CA SER A 445 -7.62 25.22 -2.92
C SER A 445 -7.30 26.61 -3.44
N GLY A 446 -7.75 26.95 -4.66
CA GLY A 446 -7.57 28.27 -5.28
C GLY A 446 -6.75 28.23 -6.57
N VAL A 447 -6.41 27.04 -7.08
CA VAL A 447 -5.74 26.89 -8.38
C VAL A 447 -6.67 27.38 -9.49
N GLU A 448 -6.20 28.30 -10.32
CA GLU A 448 -6.89 28.68 -11.55
C GLU A 448 -6.73 27.56 -12.57
N VAL A 449 -7.84 27.07 -13.13
CA VAL A 449 -7.82 25.96 -14.10
C VAL A 449 -8.41 26.41 -15.43
N ARG A 450 -7.64 26.21 -16.51
CA ARG A 450 -8.05 26.49 -17.89
C ARG A 450 -8.04 25.19 -18.70
N LEU A 451 -9.22 24.60 -18.85
CA LEU A 451 -9.45 23.42 -19.69
C LEU A 451 -9.55 23.81 -21.17
N ASN A 452 -9.35 22.86 -22.07
CA ASN A 452 -9.34 23.06 -23.52
C ASN A 452 -8.39 24.19 -23.96
N THR A 453 -7.32 24.41 -23.19
CA THR A 453 -6.41 25.54 -23.34
C THR A 453 -4.98 25.01 -23.38
N PRO A 454 -4.48 24.61 -24.57
CA PRO A 454 -3.07 24.24 -24.70
C PRO A 454 -2.18 25.45 -24.41
N PHE A 455 -1.07 25.23 -23.70
CA PHE A 455 -0.06 26.26 -23.47
C PHE A 455 0.91 26.30 -24.66
N THR A 456 0.89 27.40 -25.41
CA THR A 456 1.66 27.56 -26.65
C THR A 456 2.57 28.80 -26.59
N PRO A 457 3.51 28.97 -27.52
CA PRO A 457 4.28 30.22 -27.63
C PRO A 457 3.42 31.50 -27.69
N GLU A 458 2.21 31.43 -28.27
CA GLU A 458 1.27 32.56 -28.28
C GLU A 458 0.73 32.87 -26.88
N THR A 459 0.60 31.87 -26.01
CA THR A 459 0.17 32.06 -24.62
C THR A 459 1.21 32.89 -23.85
N ILE A 460 2.50 32.61 -24.08
CA ILE A 460 3.62 33.36 -23.49
C ILE A 460 3.57 34.84 -23.87
N ALA A 461 3.18 35.16 -25.11
CA ALA A 461 3.07 36.54 -25.58
C ALA A 461 1.83 37.28 -25.04
N GLY A 462 0.79 36.55 -24.63
CA GLY A 462 -0.51 37.11 -24.24
C GLY A 462 -0.67 37.43 -22.76
N GLU A 463 0.15 36.83 -21.89
CA GLU A 463 0.01 36.92 -20.43
C GLU A 463 1.36 36.76 -19.72
N HIS A 464 1.54 37.46 -18.60
CA HIS A 464 2.77 37.39 -17.81
C HIS A 464 2.72 36.28 -16.76
N PHE A 465 3.82 35.49 -16.71
CA PHE A 465 4.11 34.50 -15.68
C PHE A 465 5.55 34.69 -15.21
N ASP A 466 5.77 34.56 -13.89
CA ASP A 466 7.10 34.65 -13.29
C ASP A 466 7.94 33.40 -13.57
N ARG A 467 7.29 32.23 -13.69
CA ARG A 467 7.90 30.97 -14.11
C ARG A 467 6.89 29.99 -14.71
N VAL A 468 7.40 28.98 -15.42
CA VAL A 468 6.60 27.91 -16.04
C VAL A 468 7.06 26.52 -15.61
N VAL A 469 6.12 25.68 -15.18
CA VAL A 469 6.37 24.26 -14.88
C VAL A 469 5.77 23.41 -15.99
N ILE A 470 6.60 22.68 -16.72
CA ILE A 470 6.19 21.79 -17.81
C ILE A 470 5.85 20.41 -17.23
N ALA A 471 4.56 20.07 -17.23
CA ALA A 471 4.01 18.85 -16.64
C ALA A 471 3.05 18.11 -17.60
N ASN A 472 3.24 18.26 -18.91
CA ASN A 472 2.33 17.76 -19.96
C ASN A 472 2.46 16.24 -20.26
N GLY A 473 3.24 15.56 -19.43
CA GLY A 473 3.38 14.11 -19.40
C GLY A 473 4.02 13.50 -20.65
N ALA A 474 3.62 12.27 -20.93
CA ALA A 474 4.14 11.44 -22.00
C ALA A 474 3.06 11.01 -22.99
N SER A 475 3.49 10.53 -24.15
CA SER A 475 2.64 9.87 -25.16
C SER A 475 3.05 8.41 -25.37
N PRO A 476 2.12 7.50 -25.69
CA PRO A 476 2.43 6.11 -25.96
C PRO A 476 3.36 5.93 -27.17
N ILE A 477 4.22 4.91 -27.14
CA ILE A 477 5.08 4.55 -28.28
C ILE A 477 4.26 3.69 -29.25
N THR A 478 4.13 4.13 -30.51
CA THR A 478 3.32 3.45 -31.55
C THR A 478 4.09 2.45 -32.40
N MET A 479 5.42 2.36 -32.23
CA MET A 479 6.33 1.57 -33.08
C MET A 479 6.27 1.89 -34.58
N GLY A 480 5.63 3.00 -34.98
CA GLY A 480 5.39 3.33 -36.39
C GLY A 480 4.43 2.37 -37.10
N LEU A 481 3.70 1.53 -36.35
CA LEU A 481 2.69 0.63 -36.88
C LEU A 481 1.42 1.41 -37.24
N SER A 482 0.77 1.03 -38.33
CA SER A 482 -0.47 1.64 -38.79
C SER A 482 -1.33 0.60 -39.51
N GLY A 483 -2.65 0.81 -39.52
CA GLY A 483 -3.64 -0.07 -40.12
C GLY A 483 -4.94 -0.04 -39.33
N GLU A 484 -6.05 -0.45 -39.95
CA GLU A 484 -7.39 -0.41 -39.32
C GLU A 484 -7.51 -1.29 -38.07
N ASN A 485 -6.65 -2.31 -37.96
CA ASN A 485 -6.65 -3.29 -36.85
C ASN A 485 -5.49 -3.06 -35.85
N VAL A 486 -4.78 -1.93 -35.95
CA VAL A 486 -3.68 -1.57 -35.06
C VAL A 486 -4.14 -0.48 -34.11
N HIS A 487 -4.12 -0.77 -32.82
CA HIS A 487 -4.57 0.13 -31.77
C HIS A 487 -3.43 0.48 -30.81
N VAL A 488 -3.60 1.57 -30.07
CA VAL A 488 -2.69 1.97 -28.99
C VAL A 488 -3.34 1.65 -27.65
N ALA A 489 -2.54 1.16 -26.70
CA ALA A 489 -3.02 0.72 -25.39
C ALA A 489 -3.92 1.72 -24.67
N HIS A 490 -3.53 3.00 -24.64
CA HIS A 490 -4.28 4.06 -23.96
C HIS A 490 -5.65 4.28 -24.58
N ASP A 491 -5.72 4.31 -25.92
CA ASP A 491 -6.98 4.51 -26.64
C ASP A 491 -7.96 3.35 -26.34
N VAL A 492 -7.47 2.11 -26.30
CA VAL A 492 -8.26 0.93 -25.92
C VAL A 492 -8.78 1.05 -24.47
N LEU A 493 -7.95 1.49 -23.53
CA LEU A 493 -8.37 1.71 -22.15
C LEU A 493 -9.38 2.86 -22.03
N GLU A 494 -9.29 3.87 -22.89
CA GLU A 494 -10.22 4.99 -22.98
C GLU A 494 -11.54 4.64 -23.69
N GLY A 495 -11.66 3.39 -24.17
CA GLY A 495 -12.90 2.84 -24.69
C GLY A 495 -12.94 2.76 -26.22
N GLU A 496 -11.80 2.91 -26.91
CA GLU A 496 -11.72 2.63 -28.33
C GLU A 496 -12.16 1.17 -28.60
N PRO A 497 -13.17 0.96 -29.47
CA PRO A 497 -13.64 -0.38 -29.76
C PRO A 497 -12.61 -1.14 -30.61
N VAL A 498 -12.13 -2.25 -30.07
CA VAL A 498 -11.28 -3.20 -30.81
C VAL A 498 -12.17 -4.20 -31.54
N ALA A 499 -12.05 -4.34 -32.85
CA ALA A 499 -12.82 -5.30 -33.65
C ALA A 499 -12.29 -6.75 -33.49
N GLY A 500 -13.05 -7.72 -34.01
CA GLY A 500 -12.65 -9.13 -34.04
C GLY A 500 -12.68 -9.88 -32.71
N GLU A 501 -12.31 -11.16 -32.73
CA GLU A 501 -12.37 -12.07 -31.58
C GLU A 501 -11.00 -12.29 -30.92
N ARG A 502 -9.91 -12.15 -31.69
CA ARG A 502 -8.53 -12.44 -31.27
C ARG A 502 -7.68 -11.19 -31.30
N ALA A 503 -7.10 -10.83 -30.17
CA ALA A 503 -6.22 -9.67 -30.04
C ALA A 503 -4.81 -10.09 -29.59
N VAL A 504 -3.80 -9.50 -30.19
CA VAL A 504 -2.41 -9.58 -29.71
C VAL A 504 -2.03 -8.26 -29.05
N VAL A 505 -1.50 -8.32 -27.83
CA VAL A 505 -0.95 -7.15 -27.14
C VAL A 505 0.58 -7.22 -27.20
N ILE A 506 1.23 -6.19 -27.74
CA ILE A 506 2.69 -6.09 -27.83
C ILE A 506 3.20 -5.33 -26.60
N GLY A 507 3.92 -6.02 -25.72
CA GLY A 507 4.42 -5.51 -24.44
C GLY A 507 3.66 -6.13 -23.27
N GLY A 508 4.38 -6.83 -22.38
CA GLY A 508 3.85 -7.44 -21.17
C GLY A 508 4.13 -6.63 -19.90
N GLY A 509 4.39 -5.33 -20.03
CA GLY A 509 4.47 -4.39 -18.90
C GLY A 509 3.12 -4.10 -18.26
N LEU A 510 3.09 -3.22 -17.26
CA LEU A 510 1.89 -2.88 -16.48
C LEU A 510 0.68 -2.51 -17.38
N VAL A 511 0.88 -1.59 -18.32
CA VAL A 511 -0.18 -1.14 -19.25
C VAL A 511 -0.63 -2.26 -20.19
N GLY A 512 0.32 -3.06 -20.71
CA GLY A 512 -0.02 -4.17 -21.60
C GLY A 512 -0.86 -5.26 -20.92
N LEU A 513 -0.55 -5.57 -19.66
CA LEU A 513 -1.36 -6.50 -18.86
C LEU A 513 -2.75 -5.93 -18.53
N GLU A 514 -2.88 -4.62 -18.33
CA GLU A 514 -4.17 -3.95 -18.09
C GLU A 514 -5.06 -3.94 -19.33
N VAL A 515 -4.48 -3.67 -20.50
CA VAL A 515 -5.18 -3.79 -21.79
C VAL A 515 -5.59 -5.24 -22.04
N ALA A 516 -4.71 -6.20 -21.77
CA ALA A 516 -5.03 -7.61 -21.92
C ALA A 516 -6.22 -8.03 -21.04
N ASP A 517 -6.25 -7.54 -19.80
CA ASP A 517 -7.39 -7.72 -18.89
C ASP A 517 -8.67 -7.08 -19.44
N ALA A 518 -8.61 -5.83 -19.90
CA ALA A 518 -9.76 -5.14 -20.50
C ALA A 518 -10.35 -5.90 -21.70
N LEU A 519 -9.50 -6.34 -22.62
CA LEU A 519 -9.91 -7.10 -23.81
C LEU A 519 -10.48 -8.48 -23.44
N ALA A 520 -9.86 -9.17 -22.48
CA ALA A 520 -10.32 -10.49 -22.05
C ALA A 520 -11.65 -10.43 -21.29
N VAL A 521 -11.85 -9.41 -20.44
CA VAL A 521 -13.15 -9.13 -19.80
C VAL A 521 -14.23 -8.80 -20.83
N ALA A 522 -13.86 -8.14 -21.92
CA ALA A 522 -14.75 -7.90 -23.07
C ALA A 522 -14.99 -9.16 -23.95
N GLY A 523 -14.49 -10.33 -23.55
CA GLY A 523 -14.75 -11.62 -24.20
C GLY A 523 -13.80 -11.96 -25.35
N LYS A 524 -12.71 -11.23 -25.53
CA LYS A 524 -11.71 -11.52 -26.57
C LYS A 524 -10.72 -12.59 -26.13
N LYS A 525 -10.18 -13.33 -27.09
CA LYS A 525 -9.02 -14.21 -26.90
C LYS A 525 -7.76 -13.37 -27.03
N VAL A 526 -6.97 -13.32 -25.97
CA VAL A 526 -5.81 -12.40 -25.89
C VAL A 526 -4.52 -13.18 -25.78
N THR A 527 -3.54 -12.80 -26.60
CA THR A 527 -2.14 -13.23 -26.48
C THR A 527 -1.26 -12.01 -26.23
N VAL A 528 -0.51 -12.00 -25.13
CA VAL A 528 0.46 -10.96 -24.78
C VAL A 528 1.84 -11.40 -25.23
N LEU A 529 2.55 -10.54 -25.95
CA LEU A 529 3.95 -10.73 -26.34
C LEU A 529 4.85 -9.91 -25.43
N GLU A 530 5.79 -10.57 -24.75
CA GLU A 530 6.81 -9.92 -23.95
C GLU A 530 8.19 -10.35 -24.46
N MET A 531 9.01 -9.38 -24.85
CA MET A 531 10.36 -9.66 -25.36
C MET A 531 11.33 -10.03 -24.24
N ALA A 532 11.10 -9.55 -23.02
CA ALA A 532 11.88 -9.90 -21.84
C ALA A 532 11.56 -11.32 -21.33
N GLU A 533 12.41 -11.84 -20.45
CA GLU A 533 12.25 -13.18 -19.87
C GLU A 533 10.97 -13.35 -19.05
N ARG A 534 10.39 -12.25 -18.58
CA ARG A 534 9.15 -12.25 -17.80
C ARG A 534 8.31 -11.02 -18.09
N ALA A 535 6.99 -11.21 -18.16
CA ALA A 535 6.02 -10.12 -18.13
C ALA A 535 5.87 -9.56 -16.70
N GLY A 536 5.31 -8.36 -16.59
CA GLY A 536 4.96 -7.74 -15.31
C GLY A 536 6.16 -7.42 -14.42
N ALA A 537 7.35 -7.20 -15.00
CA ALA A 537 8.56 -6.89 -14.23
C ALA A 537 8.42 -5.65 -13.34
N ASP A 538 7.51 -4.74 -13.69
CA ASP A 538 7.20 -3.52 -12.94
C ASP A 538 6.10 -3.70 -11.89
N LEU A 539 5.48 -4.88 -11.77
CA LEU A 539 4.46 -5.13 -10.75
C LEU A 539 5.12 -5.56 -9.44
N GLY A 540 4.71 -4.93 -8.35
CA GLY A 540 4.90 -5.44 -7.00
C GLY A 540 4.33 -6.84 -6.83
N SER A 541 4.90 -7.63 -5.92
CA SER A 541 4.55 -9.05 -5.75
C SER A 541 3.04 -9.27 -5.52
N ALA A 542 2.42 -8.48 -4.63
CA ALA A 542 1.00 -8.59 -4.33
C ALA A 542 0.13 -8.34 -5.56
N ARG A 543 0.41 -7.27 -6.32
CA ARG A 543 -0.29 -6.96 -7.57
C ARG A 543 -0.05 -8.01 -8.63
N ALA A 544 1.20 -8.46 -8.80
CA ALA A 544 1.55 -9.50 -9.76
C ALA A 544 0.73 -10.77 -9.51
N THR A 545 0.64 -11.22 -8.26
CA THR A 545 -0.19 -12.38 -7.89
C THR A 545 -1.64 -12.22 -8.29
N CYS A 546 -2.26 -11.07 -7.99
CA CYS A 546 -3.65 -10.81 -8.36
C CYS A 546 -3.86 -10.74 -9.88
N VAL A 547 -2.99 -10.00 -10.58
CA VAL A 547 -3.09 -9.78 -12.03
C VAL A 547 -2.88 -11.09 -12.79
N PHE A 548 -1.78 -11.81 -12.55
CA PHE A 548 -1.53 -13.08 -13.25
C PHE A 548 -2.59 -14.14 -12.91
N GLY A 549 -3.04 -14.19 -11.65
CA GLY A 549 -4.12 -15.09 -11.25
C GLY A 549 -5.45 -14.79 -11.96
N LYS A 550 -5.76 -13.51 -12.21
CA LYS A 550 -6.94 -13.09 -12.97
C LYS A 550 -6.79 -13.42 -14.47
N LEU A 551 -5.67 -13.03 -15.08
CA LEU A 551 -5.40 -13.27 -16.50
C LEU A 551 -5.42 -14.76 -16.85
N ALA A 552 -4.86 -15.62 -15.99
CA ALA A 552 -4.92 -17.07 -16.16
C ALA A 552 -6.36 -17.60 -16.14
N LYS A 553 -7.22 -17.10 -15.23
CA LYS A 553 -8.65 -17.47 -15.17
C LYS A 553 -9.43 -17.00 -16.40
N LEU A 554 -9.03 -15.88 -16.99
CA LEU A 554 -9.60 -15.35 -18.22
C LEU A 554 -9.04 -16.05 -19.48
N GLY A 555 -8.06 -16.94 -19.35
CA GLY A 555 -7.46 -17.67 -20.47
C GLY A 555 -6.55 -16.80 -21.35
N VAL A 556 -5.98 -15.73 -20.80
CA VAL A 556 -4.98 -14.90 -21.51
C VAL A 556 -3.67 -15.68 -21.61
N GLU A 557 -3.16 -15.80 -22.82
CA GLU A 557 -1.85 -16.41 -23.08
C GLU A 557 -0.75 -15.35 -22.99
N ILE A 558 0.33 -15.62 -22.25
CA ILE A 558 1.47 -14.71 -22.13
C ILE A 558 2.71 -15.42 -22.67
N LEU A 559 3.28 -14.87 -23.74
CA LEU A 559 4.47 -15.37 -24.41
C LEU A 559 5.66 -14.49 -24.03
N ALA A 560 6.41 -14.90 -23.00
CA ALA A 560 7.67 -14.28 -22.63
C ALA A 560 8.81 -14.68 -23.58
N SER A 561 9.92 -13.96 -23.55
CA SER A 561 11.07 -14.11 -24.46
C SER A 561 10.67 -14.13 -25.94
N THR A 562 9.56 -13.48 -26.28
CA THR A 562 8.93 -13.51 -27.60
C THR A 562 8.78 -12.09 -28.12
N ALA A 563 9.63 -11.70 -29.06
CA ALA A 563 9.62 -10.37 -29.66
C ALA A 563 8.65 -10.31 -30.84
N PHE A 564 7.96 -9.18 -30.99
CA PHE A 564 7.23 -8.85 -32.22
C PHE A 564 8.22 -8.59 -33.38
N ALA A 565 7.96 -9.19 -34.55
CA ALA A 565 8.83 -9.13 -35.73
C ALA A 565 8.15 -8.52 -36.97
N GLY A 566 6.83 -8.27 -36.93
CA GLY A 566 6.12 -7.58 -38.01
C GLY A 566 4.65 -7.98 -38.12
N LEU A 567 3.87 -7.19 -38.86
CA LEU A 567 2.49 -7.51 -39.22
C LEU A 567 2.45 -8.49 -40.40
N THR A 568 1.41 -9.32 -40.46
CA THR A 568 1.08 -10.19 -41.60
C THR A 568 -0.38 -9.96 -42.03
N GLU A 569 -0.83 -10.57 -43.12
CA GLU A 569 -2.20 -10.37 -43.64
C GLU A 569 -3.31 -10.81 -42.67
N GLY A 570 -3.03 -11.76 -41.77
CA GLY A 570 -4.00 -12.31 -40.82
C GLY A 570 -3.49 -12.45 -39.40
N GLY A 571 -2.45 -11.68 -39.03
CA GLY A 571 -1.82 -11.79 -37.72
C GLY A 571 -0.51 -11.02 -37.56
N VAL A 572 0.37 -11.57 -36.72
CA VAL A 572 1.71 -11.02 -36.44
C VAL A 572 2.77 -12.10 -36.61
N ARG A 573 3.96 -11.71 -37.04
CA ARG A 573 5.16 -12.53 -36.95
C ARG A 573 5.85 -12.25 -35.62
N VAL A 574 6.28 -13.31 -34.94
CA VAL A 574 7.02 -13.23 -33.68
C VAL A 574 8.32 -14.00 -33.77
N LYS A 575 9.30 -13.61 -32.95
CA LYS A 575 10.61 -14.24 -32.84
C LYS A 575 10.89 -14.64 -31.39
N SER A 576 11.29 -15.88 -31.16
CA SER A 576 11.71 -16.40 -29.86
C SER A 576 13.04 -17.14 -30.04
N GLY A 577 14.14 -16.54 -29.60
CA GLY A 577 15.49 -17.01 -29.96
C GLY A 577 15.72 -16.92 -31.47
N ASP A 578 16.09 -18.04 -32.10
CA ASP A 578 16.28 -18.14 -33.55
C ASP A 578 15.02 -18.59 -34.31
N GLU A 579 13.94 -18.92 -33.58
CA GLU A 579 12.70 -19.38 -34.19
C GLU A 579 11.77 -18.19 -34.52
N GLU A 580 11.25 -18.19 -35.73
CA GLU A 580 10.18 -17.28 -36.16
C GLU A 580 8.89 -18.06 -36.44
N ARG A 581 7.76 -17.53 -35.97
CA ARG A 581 6.43 -18.10 -36.21
C ARG A 581 5.38 -17.01 -36.38
N GLU A 582 4.23 -17.37 -36.94
CA GLU A 582 3.09 -16.47 -37.07
C GLU A 582 2.02 -16.79 -36.03
N ILE A 583 1.40 -15.75 -35.48
CA ILE A 583 0.25 -15.82 -34.58
C ILE A 583 -0.90 -15.12 -35.27
N SER A 584 -2.00 -15.84 -35.53
CA SER A 584 -3.18 -15.27 -36.16
C SER A 584 -3.97 -14.43 -35.17
N CYS A 585 -4.31 -13.21 -35.56
CA CYS A 585 -5.14 -12.30 -34.77
C CYS A 585 -5.92 -11.36 -35.68
N ASP A 586 -6.99 -10.81 -35.13
CA ASP A 586 -7.87 -9.86 -35.82
C ASP A 586 -7.48 -8.41 -35.46
N ALA A 587 -6.85 -8.21 -34.30
CA ALA A 587 -6.38 -6.92 -33.82
C ALA A 587 -5.00 -7.01 -33.15
N VAL A 588 -4.24 -5.92 -33.21
CA VAL A 588 -2.94 -5.75 -32.56
C VAL A 588 -2.97 -4.48 -31.72
N VAL A 589 -2.59 -4.57 -30.45
CA VAL A 589 -2.52 -3.43 -29.54
C VAL A 589 -1.09 -3.18 -29.10
N VAL A 590 -0.60 -1.96 -29.31
CA VAL A 590 0.76 -1.55 -28.97
C VAL A 590 0.80 -1.01 -27.54
N ALA A 591 1.58 -1.67 -26.67
CA ALA A 591 1.73 -1.36 -25.25
C ALA A 591 3.19 -1.38 -24.78
N VAL A 592 4.11 -0.88 -25.61
CA VAL A 592 5.58 -0.96 -25.38
C VAL A 592 6.14 0.24 -24.59
N GLY A 593 5.32 0.89 -23.77
CA GLY A 593 5.69 2.05 -22.96
C GLY A 593 5.43 3.39 -23.64
N SER A 594 5.93 4.45 -23.00
CA SER A 594 5.65 5.85 -23.36
C SER A 594 6.95 6.64 -23.52
N ARG A 595 6.88 7.76 -24.24
CA ARG A 595 7.96 8.74 -24.38
C ARG A 595 7.46 10.11 -23.92
N ALA A 596 8.33 10.87 -23.25
CA ALA A 596 8.06 12.28 -22.93
C ALA A 596 7.61 13.04 -24.18
N ARG A 597 6.64 13.94 -24.03
CA ARG A 597 6.22 14.81 -25.13
C ARG A 597 7.37 15.75 -25.52
N ASP A 598 7.48 16.04 -26.81
CA ASP A 598 8.50 16.99 -27.29
C ASP A 598 8.12 18.41 -26.88
N ASN A 599 8.96 19.00 -26.03
CA ASN A 599 8.79 20.35 -25.51
C ASN A 599 9.80 21.34 -26.10
N SER A 600 10.57 20.94 -27.13
CA SER A 600 11.69 21.74 -27.65
C SER A 600 11.27 23.14 -28.14
N GLU A 601 10.14 23.24 -28.82
CA GLU A 601 9.60 24.52 -29.30
C GLU A 601 9.15 25.41 -28.14
N LEU A 602 8.45 24.84 -27.15
CA LEU A 602 8.00 25.55 -25.97
C LEU A 602 9.18 26.07 -25.13
N VAL A 603 10.18 25.22 -24.89
CA VAL A 603 11.42 25.57 -24.18
C VAL A 603 12.14 26.71 -24.89
N ALA A 604 12.33 26.61 -26.21
CA ALA A 604 12.98 27.67 -26.97
C ALA A 604 12.22 29.01 -26.91
N ALA A 605 10.88 28.98 -26.88
CA ALA A 605 10.06 30.17 -26.73
C ALA A 605 10.17 30.79 -25.32
N LEU A 606 10.20 29.98 -24.27
CA LEU A 606 10.39 30.42 -22.89
C LEU A 606 11.79 31.01 -22.66
N ASP A 607 12.83 30.36 -23.18
CA ASP A 607 14.21 30.86 -23.17
C ASP A 607 14.31 32.22 -23.89
N ALA A 608 13.68 32.35 -25.06
CA ALA A 608 13.65 33.60 -25.81
C ALA A 608 12.90 34.73 -25.07
N ALA A 609 11.88 34.37 -24.28
CA ALA A 609 11.14 35.31 -23.43
C ALA A 609 11.85 35.62 -22.10
N GLY A 610 12.89 34.86 -21.74
CA GLY A 610 13.60 34.97 -20.47
C GLY A 610 12.79 34.52 -19.26
N ILE A 611 11.84 33.61 -19.45
CA ILE A 611 10.96 33.10 -18.39
C ILE A 611 11.56 31.81 -17.81
N PRO A 612 11.91 31.76 -16.51
CA PRO A 612 12.38 30.55 -15.86
C PRO A 612 11.42 29.38 -16.02
N HIS A 613 11.97 28.18 -16.24
CA HIS A 613 11.16 26.98 -16.37
C HIS A 613 11.83 25.72 -15.82
N CYS A 614 11.02 24.74 -15.45
CA CYS A 614 11.45 23.39 -15.14
C CYS A 614 10.46 22.36 -15.70
N THR A 615 10.89 21.11 -15.82
CA THR A 615 10.07 19.99 -16.31
C THR A 615 9.92 18.95 -15.22
N VAL A 616 8.72 18.41 -15.04
CA VAL A 616 8.40 17.45 -13.96
C VAL A 616 7.60 16.25 -14.44
N GLY A 617 7.72 15.15 -13.70
CA GLY A 617 6.94 13.93 -13.92
C GLY A 617 7.28 13.26 -15.26
N ASP A 618 6.25 12.79 -15.95
CA ASP A 618 6.44 12.04 -17.19
C ASP A 618 6.88 12.92 -18.37
N ALA A 619 6.76 14.25 -18.27
CA ALA A 619 7.29 15.20 -19.25
C ALA A 619 8.83 15.24 -19.21
N GLU A 620 9.43 15.00 -18.05
CA GLU A 620 10.88 14.89 -17.89
C GLU A 620 11.33 13.48 -18.24
N ARG A 621 10.72 12.48 -17.58
CA ARG A 621 11.03 11.07 -17.81
C ARG A 621 9.82 10.20 -17.44
N PRO A 622 9.22 9.47 -18.40
CA PRO A 622 8.08 8.60 -18.12
C PRO A 622 8.43 7.53 -17.09
N ARG A 623 7.71 7.54 -15.95
CA ARG A 623 7.85 6.58 -14.83
C ARG A 623 6.46 6.27 -14.26
N ARG A 624 6.33 6.10 -12.94
CA ARG A 624 5.06 5.82 -12.28
C ARG A 624 4.46 7.12 -11.74
N ALA A 625 3.15 7.09 -11.48
CA ALA A 625 2.46 8.20 -10.82
C ALA A 625 3.06 8.56 -9.45
N LEU A 626 3.68 7.60 -8.75
CA LEU A 626 4.44 7.84 -7.52
C LEU A 626 5.57 8.86 -7.74
N ASP A 627 6.37 8.68 -8.79
CA ASP A 627 7.47 9.58 -9.15
C ASP A 627 6.93 10.95 -9.56
N ALA A 628 5.90 10.96 -10.41
CA ALA A 628 5.28 12.17 -10.93
C ALA A 628 4.70 13.07 -9.81
N ILE A 629 4.04 12.47 -8.81
CA ILE A 629 3.51 13.21 -7.66
C ILE A 629 4.65 13.76 -6.79
N ARG A 630 5.68 12.96 -6.50
CA ARG A 630 6.83 13.42 -5.72
C ARG A 630 7.56 14.57 -6.40
N GLU A 631 7.84 14.45 -7.69
CA GLU A 631 8.52 15.50 -8.46
C GLU A 631 7.67 16.77 -8.56
N GLY A 632 6.35 16.62 -8.76
CA GLY A 632 5.43 17.75 -8.76
C GLY A 632 5.40 18.49 -7.42
N PHE A 633 5.40 17.76 -6.31
CA PHE A 633 5.46 18.33 -4.96
C PHE A 633 6.76 19.08 -4.72
N LEU A 634 7.91 18.49 -5.07
CA LEU A 634 9.21 19.11 -4.88
C LEU A 634 9.36 20.39 -5.70
N ALA A 635 8.93 20.41 -6.96
CA ALA A 635 8.93 21.63 -7.78
C ALA A 635 8.00 22.71 -7.20
N GLY A 636 6.93 22.32 -6.51
CA GLY A 636 6.08 23.26 -5.78
C GLY A 636 6.74 23.88 -4.54
N LEU A 637 7.78 23.24 -3.98
CA LEU A 637 8.54 23.75 -2.84
C LEU A 637 9.71 24.67 -3.22
N GLU A 638 10.15 24.63 -4.47
CA GLU A 638 11.26 25.47 -4.95
C GLU A 638 10.85 26.95 -4.99
N ASP A 639 11.73 27.82 -4.47
CA ASP A 639 11.61 29.28 -4.53
C ASP A 639 11.91 29.82 -5.93
#